data_AF-A0A2T4VQB9-F1
#
_entry.id   AF-A0A2T4VQB9-F1
#
_cell.length_a   1.000
_cell.length_b   1.000
_cell.length_c   1.000
_cell.angle_alpha   90.00
_cell.angle_beta   90.00
_cell.angle_gamma   90.00
#
_symmetry.space_group_name_H-M   'P 1'
#
loop_
_entity.id
_entity.type
_entity.pdbx_description
1 polymer ?
#
loop_
_entity_poly.entity_id
_entity_poly.type
_entity_poly.pdbx_seq_one_letter_code
_entity_poly.pdbx_strand_id
1 'polypeptide(L)'
;MKQNPFTWHQPLLAGASLAMLLGAGSASAEDCPTPTLEICQKEGYLQSTCGTQYSKLCNELIDKSFQSAWESLKTERLSLLPEELGGEAAVTHVVPHDVSALSLEGGEGGYAGVVLKNQLLYRKNFDKLDESDKIQLEALKSWDSNKEEVRSCQEYVHEKYYDYSLFENRVGAFGPDYRAVFTAAYDKEGIAGRELKSRSGEVLAPIFPGKYLEKNLYFRFEVGPYPDGTDAFKFDPKLVEQVPAKGREFYKSSFGWHSEMSKTLANYLDDELDELYAKQAAFADLVSRRQRTWDFYQAQLKRTDPKEQDALRKQVAAELYNIDKSLSAGLVEAQKLGCLGLNGSNRCDWSPSRFKAQLDTEMLTRREQDYQSCLELTGNDFSDSSFIRNADKLEIGLKGDYSVSTLRVSEYLSAYLEWLRKNGIPRVPVTREIRKSWSRSDHQSIGGSYFGASYDYSAGLDYTATTTSATADQSCGGSANLYARLTANARVFGAGFEVIHGRAEANAQGQQFHYLALLRVLGADVYRRENTIPLRFSISAAPSVSKEFFRVGTYFVIVAIPVSVQGGVSGSVGLTAGLDGGFQSACAFNLHGNVKPWASLDAFAQAAVDVWVVSAGVRGRVTLLRVELPLDAEIAFYLDTATAKLMMRLAASLGLNLRTLDGRIVLFLDGFWGNIAEFELASFTGPQFNTTFFNESYVVPVASLN
;
A
#
# COMPACT_ATOMS: atom_id res chain seq x y z
N MET A 1 10.25 53.77 20.48
CA MET A 1 9.46 54.78 21.20
C MET A 1 8.75 55.68 20.20
N LYS A 2 7.45 55.47 19.99
CA LYS A 2 6.45 56.44 19.52
C LYS A 2 5.09 55.82 19.80
N GLN A 3 4.51 56.23 20.92
CA GLN A 3 3.13 55.94 21.32
C GLN A 3 2.22 56.98 20.67
N ASN A 4 1.04 56.56 20.20
CA ASN A 4 -0.19 57.27 20.51
C ASN A 4 -1.41 56.35 20.31
N PRO A 5 -2.49 56.60 21.07
CA PRO A 5 -3.48 55.58 21.44
C PRO A 5 -4.76 55.71 20.62
N PHE A 6 -5.49 54.59 20.47
CA PHE A 6 -6.87 54.61 19.98
C PHE A 6 -7.82 54.15 21.07
N THR A 7 -8.66 55.10 21.47
CA THR A 7 -9.74 55.05 22.46
C THR A 7 -10.96 54.30 21.91
N TRP A 8 -11.56 53.44 22.74
CA TRP A 8 -12.89 52.87 22.50
C TRP A 8 -13.96 53.64 23.29
N HIS A 9 -15.07 53.98 22.62
CA HIS A 9 -16.26 54.56 23.23
C HIS A 9 -17.16 53.46 23.80
N GLN A 10 -17.61 53.64 25.04
CA GLN A 10 -18.79 52.99 25.62
C GLN A 10 -20.05 53.75 25.21
N PRO A 11 -21.21 53.08 25.22
CA PRO A 11 -22.40 53.69 25.79
C PRO A 11 -22.87 52.90 27.03
N LEU A 12 -23.05 53.67 28.10
CA LEU A 12 -23.86 53.35 29.27
C LEU A 12 -25.32 53.15 28.85
N LEU A 13 -26.01 52.15 29.43
CA LEU A 13 -27.40 52.27 29.87
C LEU A 13 -27.79 51.14 30.83
N ALA A 14 -28.02 51.56 32.08
CA ALA A 14 -29.09 51.16 33.00
C ALA A 14 -29.38 49.67 33.26
N GLY A 15 -28.87 49.20 34.41
CA GLY A 15 -29.70 48.89 35.58
C GLY A 15 -30.92 47.97 35.40
N ALA A 16 -30.71 46.67 35.61
CA ALA A 16 -31.69 45.80 36.22
C ALA A 16 -30.97 44.89 37.23
N SER A 17 -31.15 45.22 38.50
CA SER A 17 -30.62 44.50 39.66
C SER A 17 -31.30 43.14 39.77
N LEU A 18 -30.63 42.07 39.34
CA LEU A 18 -30.90 40.73 39.85
C LEU A 18 -29.71 40.32 40.73
N ALA A 19 -29.89 40.47 42.04
CA ALA A 19 -29.03 39.89 43.03
C ALA A 19 -29.15 38.36 42.95
N MET A 20 -28.36 37.73 42.09
CA MET A 20 -28.00 36.33 42.27
C MET A 20 -26.89 36.28 43.31
N LEU A 21 -27.22 35.70 44.46
CA LEU A 21 -26.28 35.22 45.45
C LEU A 21 -25.23 34.33 44.76
N LEU A 22 -24.10 34.91 44.35
CA LEU A 22 -22.86 34.17 44.24
C LEU A 22 -22.50 33.77 45.67
N GLY A 23 -22.92 32.58 46.06
CA GLY A 23 -22.18 31.85 47.08
C GLY A 23 -20.75 31.78 46.57
N ALA A 24 -19.85 32.55 47.18
CA ALA A 24 -18.46 32.19 47.25
C ALA A 24 -18.42 30.88 48.04
N GLY A 25 -18.70 29.77 47.34
CA GLY A 25 -18.22 28.48 47.77
C GLY A 25 -16.72 28.64 47.82
N SER A 26 -16.18 28.78 49.02
CA SER A 26 -14.78 28.49 49.29
C SER A 26 -14.54 27.14 48.62
N ALA A 27 -13.90 27.14 47.45
CA ALA A 27 -13.35 25.93 46.90
C ALA A 27 -12.36 25.47 47.96
N SER A 28 -12.80 24.53 48.81
CA SER A 28 -11.93 23.79 49.70
C SER A 28 -10.74 23.42 48.85
N ALA A 29 -9.54 23.81 49.26
CA ALA A 29 -8.30 23.41 48.59
C ALA A 29 -8.43 21.92 48.31
N GLU A 30 -8.58 21.57 47.03
CA GLU A 30 -8.69 20.17 46.64
C GLU A 30 -7.37 19.56 47.09
N ASP A 31 -7.44 18.64 48.06
CA ASP A 31 -6.24 18.04 48.66
C ASP A 31 -5.55 17.21 47.58
N CYS A 32 -4.68 17.88 46.82
CA CYS A 32 -3.95 17.27 45.74
C CYS A 32 -2.86 16.37 46.34
N PRO A 33 -2.94 15.05 46.16
CA PRO A 33 -1.89 14.16 46.63
C PRO A 33 -0.59 14.47 45.90
N THR A 34 0.55 14.32 46.60
CA THR A 34 1.88 14.48 45.99
C THR A 34 2.02 13.54 44.80
N PRO A 35 2.23 14.05 43.56
CA PRO A 35 2.27 13.20 42.38
C PRO A 35 3.55 12.37 42.30
N THR A 36 3.43 11.18 41.72
CA THR A 36 4.55 10.37 41.25
C THR A 36 4.90 10.74 39.81
N LEU A 37 6.04 10.27 39.30
CA LEU A 37 6.42 10.44 37.89
C LEU A 37 5.32 9.96 36.94
N GLU A 38 4.72 8.80 37.22
CA GLU A 38 3.64 8.23 36.41
C GLU A 38 2.41 9.15 36.35
N ILE A 39 2.05 9.78 37.48
CA ILE A 39 0.94 10.75 37.53
C ILE A 39 1.30 12.00 36.72
N CYS A 40 2.53 12.50 36.87
CA CYS A 40 3.01 13.69 36.14
C CYS A 40 3.03 13.49 34.62
N GLN A 41 3.23 12.26 34.14
CA GLN A 41 3.25 11.91 32.71
C GLN A 41 1.86 11.64 32.10
N LYS A 42 0.79 11.58 32.91
CA LYS A 42 -0.56 11.39 32.39
C LYS A 42 -1.03 12.61 31.62
N GLU A 43 -1.59 12.36 30.43
CA GLU A 43 -2.17 13.40 29.60
C GLU A 43 -3.22 14.21 30.37
N GLY A 44 -3.16 15.53 30.28
CA GLY A 44 -4.08 16.44 30.99
C GLY A 44 -3.72 16.71 32.45
N TYR A 45 -2.81 15.94 33.08
CA TYR A 45 -2.49 16.14 34.51
C TYR A 45 -1.85 17.50 34.76
N LEU A 46 -0.82 17.89 34.00
CA LEU A 46 -0.14 19.18 34.16
C LEU A 46 -1.07 20.37 33.91
N GLN A 47 -2.13 20.18 33.13
CA GLN A 47 -3.16 21.18 32.84
C GLN A 47 -4.28 21.22 33.91
N SER A 48 -4.32 20.25 34.83
CA SER A 48 -5.28 20.20 35.93
C SER A 48 -4.91 21.12 37.09
N THR A 49 -5.87 21.42 37.98
CA THR A 49 -5.63 22.18 39.22
C THR A 49 -4.48 21.60 40.04
N CYS A 50 -4.46 20.28 40.22
CA CYS A 50 -3.37 19.61 40.96
C CYS A 50 -2.03 19.63 40.22
N GLY A 51 -2.02 19.48 38.89
CA GLY A 51 -0.80 19.55 38.11
C GLY A 51 -0.18 20.95 38.11
N THR A 52 -0.99 22.01 38.10
CA THR A 52 -0.46 23.38 38.23
C THR A 52 0.17 23.61 39.61
N GLN A 53 -0.45 23.10 40.69
CA GLN A 53 0.08 23.17 42.06
C GLN A 53 1.43 22.42 42.21
N TYR A 54 1.57 21.25 41.58
CA TYR A 54 2.80 20.45 41.63
C TYR A 54 3.70 20.57 40.39
N SER A 55 3.48 21.59 39.54
CA SER A 55 4.20 21.75 38.27
C SER A 55 5.72 21.70 38.43
N LYS A 56 6.26 22.36 39.47
CA LYS A 56 7.68 22.30 39.81
C LYS A 56 8.16 20.88 40.13
N LEU A 57 7.45 20.18 41.02
CA LEU A 57 7.81 18.81 41.41
C LEU A 57 7.70 17.86 40.20
N CYS A 58 6.66 17.99 39.39
CA CYS A 58 6.52 17.20 38.18
C CYS A 58 7.63 17.47 37.17
N ASN A 59 8.02 18.72 36.95
CA ASN A 59 9.15 19.06 36.10
C ASN A 59 10.45 18.44 36.65
N GLU A 60 10.71 18.54 37.96
CA GLU A 60 11.88 17.90 38.59
C GLU A 60 11.88 16.37 38.41
N LEU A 61 10.73 15.72 38.58
CA LEU A 61 10.58 14.27 38.38
C LEU A 61 10.80 13.87 36.92
N ILE A 62 10.20 14.62 35.98
CA ILE A 62 10.34 14.39 34.53
C ILE A 62 11.78 14.65 34.09
N ASP A 63 12.38 15.77 34.49
CA ASP A 63 13.77 16.12 34.15
C ASP A 63 14.75 15.08 34.69
N LYS A 64 14.58 14.65 35.94
CA LYS A 64 15.42 13.60 36.54
C LYS A 64 15.26 12.26 35.80
N SER A 65 14.03 11.90 35.44
CA SER A 65 13.75 10.69 34.66
C SER A 65 14.38 10.78 33.26
N PHE A 66 14.22 11.93 32.60
CA PHE A 66 14.79 12.21 31.29
C PHE A 66 16.32 12.18 31.32
N GLN A 67 16.96 12.85 32.28
CA GLN A 67 18.42 12.82 32.44
C GLN A 67 18.93 11.40 32.70
N SER A 68 18.27 10.65 33.59
CA SER A 68 18.64 9.26 33.85
C SER A 68 18.48 8.38 32.60
N ALA A 69 17.42 8.60 31.81
CA ALA A 69 17.22 7.89 30.56
C ALA A 69 18.29 8.29 29.53
N TRP A 70 18.54 9.60 29.37
CA TRP A 70 19.54 10.18 28.48
C TRP A 70 20.94 9.65 28.76
N GLU A 71 21.38 9.67 30.02
CA GLU A 71 22.69 9.15 30.45
C GLU A 71 22.81 7.63 30.26
N SER A 72 21.69 6.90 30.24
CA SER A 72 21.71 5.46 29.98
C SER A 72 21.92 5.12 28.50
N LEU A 73 21.64 6.04 27.58
CA LEU A 73 21.82 5.87 26.15
C LEU A 73 23.28 6.12 25.78
N LYS A 74 23.96 5.08 25.32
CA LYS A 74 25.40 5.14 25.02
C LYS A 74 25.72 5.47 23.55
N THR A 75 24.72 5.39 22.68
CA THR A 75 24.92 5.57 21.25
C THR A 75 24.57 7.01 20.88
N GLU A 76 25.59 7.79 20.54
CA GLU A 76 25.45 9.15 20.04
C GLU A 76 25.41 9.17 18.50
N ARG A 77 24.60 10.06 17.94
CA ARG A 77 24.55 10.34 16.51
C ARG A 77 24.39 11.84 16.28
N LEU A 78 25.13 12.38 15.32
CA LEU A 78 24.91 13.73 14.83
C LEU A 78 23.69 13.71 13.89
N SER A 79 22.61 14.36 14.31
CA SER A 79 21.33 14.38 13.60
C SER A 79 20.85 15.79 13.33
N LEU A 80 20.11 15.96 12.24
CA LEU A 80 19.44 17.21 11.93
C LEU A 80 18.16 17.31 12.76
N LEU A 81 18.06 18.35 13.60
CA LEU A 81 16.84 18.58 14.37
C LEU A 81 15.71 19.08 13.46
N PRO A 82 14.43 18.77 13.78
CA PRO A 82 13.29 19.43 13.16
C PRO A 82 13.38 20.96 13.25
N GLU A 83 12.76 21.69 12.31
CA GLU A 83 12.75 23.16 12.34
C GLU A 83 12.16 23.71 13.65
N GLU A 84 11.17 23.03 14.23
CA GLU A 84 10.54 23.39 15.50
C GLU A 84 11.51 23.27 16.70
N LEU A 85 12.57 22.48 16.54
CA LEU A 85 13.64 22.27 17.52
C LEU A 85 14.95 22.99 17.12
N GLY A 86 14.89 23.88 16.13
CA GLY A 86 15.99 24.76 15.72
C GLY A 86 16.60 24.44 14.37
N GLY A 87 16.31 23.28 13.75
CA GLY A 87 16.80 22.95 12.40
C GLY A 87 18.32 22.74 12.28
N GLU A 88 19.05 22.73 13.40
CA GLU A 88 20.51 22.61 13.43
C GLU A 88 20.95 21.17 13.69
N ALA A 89 22.20 20.88 13.32
CA ALA A 89 22.85 19.63 13.65
C ALA A 89 23.10 19.56 15.17
N ALA A 90 22.62 18.50 15.82
CA ALA A 90 22.84 18.27 17.24
C ALA A 90 23.29 16.82 17.50
N VAL A 91 24.10 16.63 18.53
CA VAL A 91 24.38 15.28 19.05
C VAL A 91 23.11 14.79 19.75
N THR A 92 22.55 13.72 19.22
CA THR A 92 21.37 13.05 19.75
C THR A 92 21.76 11.68 20.27
N HIS A 93 21.00 11.17 21.23
CA HIS A 93 21.17 9.80 21.72
C HIS A 93 20.11 8.90 21.09
N VAL A 94 20.54 7.73 20.62
CA VAL A 94 19.66 6.76 19.97
C VAL A 94 18.95 5.93 21.04
N VAL A 95 17.63 6.08 21.14
CA VAL A 95 16.78 5.22 21.95
C VAL A 95 16.63 3.87 21.24
N PRO A 96 17.06 2.74 21.83
CA PRO A 96 16.82 1.43 21.25
C PRO A 96 15.32 1.19 21.10
N HIS A 97 14.88 0.90 19.89
CA HIS A 97 13.51 0.46 19.67
C HIS A 97 13.36 -0.99 20.12
N ASP A 98 12.37 -1.30 20.96
CA ASP A 98 12.06 -2.70 21.30
C ASP A 98 11.41 -3.39 20.10
N VAL A 99 12.22 -4.16 19.40
CA VAL A 99 11.82 -4.92 18.21
C VAL A 99 11.13 -6.23 18.55
N SER A 100 11.11 -6.65 19.82
CA SER A 100 10.49 -7.92 20.23
C SER A 100 8.96 -7.90 20.07
N ALA A 101 8.35 -6.72 20.14
CA ALA A 101 6.92 -6.53 19.91
C ALA A 101 6.53 -6.41 18.42
N LEU A 102 7.50 -6.35 17.51
CA LEU A 102 7.21 -6.32 16.07
C LEU A 102 6.81 -7.71 15.60
N SER A 103 5.61 -7.89 15.09
CA SER A 103 5.20 -9.11 14.40
C SER A 103 4.89 -8.82 12.93
N LEU A 104 5.14 -9.82 12.08
CA LEU A 104 4.76 -9.80 10.68
C LEU A 104 3.96 -11.06 10.37
N GLU A 105 2.72 -10.86 9.94
CA GLU A 105 1.84 -11.93 9.48
C GLU A 105 1.58 -11.77 7.98
N GLY A 106 1.38 -12.88 7.27
CA GLY A 106 1.15 -12.89 5.83
C GLY A 106 2.41 -12.72 4.98
N GLY A 107 2.28 -12.08 3.80
CA GLY A 107 3.38 -11.77 2.88
C GLY A 107 3.89 -12.94 2.02
N GLU A 108 3.20 -14.07 1.99
CA GLU A 108 3.72 -15.30 1.34
C GLU A 108 3.53 -15.34 -0.18
N GLY A 109 2.62 -14.55 -0.76
CA GLY A 109 2.43 -14.56 -2.21
C GLY A 109 3.32 -13.58 -2.98
N GLY A 110 4.26 -12.92 -2.31
CA GLY A 110 5.34 -12.15 -2.93
C GLY A 110 6.65 -12.42 -2.21
N TYR A 111 7.78 -12.34 -2.92
CA TYR A 111 9.09 -12.60 -2.33
C TYR A 111 9.50 -11.50 -1.35
N ALA A 112 8.98 -10.28 -1.50
CA ALA A 112 9.17 -9.19 -0.55
C ALA A 112 8.78 -9.57 0.89
N GLY A 113 7.72 -10.35 1.08
CA GLY A 113 7.32 -10.79 2.42
C GLY A 113 8.32 -11.76 3.05
N VAL A 114 8.91 -12.65 2.25
CA VAL A 114 10.01 -13.53 2.70
C VAL A 114 11.21 -12.69 3.16
N VAL A 115 11.58 -11.66 2.39
CA VAL A 115 12.65 -10.72 2.74
C VAL A 115 12.37 -10.04 4.08
N LEU A 116 11.17 -9.49 4.25
CA LEU A 116 10.80 -8.78 5.48
C LEU A 116 10.80 -9.70 6.71
N LYS A 117 10.26 -10.93 6.59
CA LYS A 117 10.29 -11.92 7.67
C LYS A 117 11.73 -12.27 8.05
N ASN A 118 12.60 -12.50 7.06
CA ASN A 118 14.00 -12.79 7.33
C ASN A 118 14.72 -11.61 8.00
N GLN A 119 14.52 -10.39 7.51
CA GLN A 119 15.12 -9.19 8.11
C GLN A 119 14.63 -8.98 9.55
N LEU A 120 13.36 -9.27 9.83
CA LEU A 120 12.81 -9.19 11.18
C LEU A 120 13.49 -10.17 12.14
N LEU A 121 13.79 -11.42 11.71
CA LEU A 121 14.52 -12.39 12.52
C LEU A 121 15.90 -11.86 12.94
N TYR A 122 16.66 -11.29 12.00
CA TYR A 122 17.97 -10.70 12.27
C TYR A 122 17.86 -9.44 13.13
N ARG A 123 16.82 -8.64 12.92
CA ARG A 123 16.52 -7.46 13.75
C ARG A 123 16.21 -7.84 15.19
N LYS A 124 15.47 -8.93 15.40
CA LYS A 124 15.22 -9.52 16.73
C LYS A 124 16.43 -10.27 17.29
N ASN A 125 17.53 -10.36 16.54
CA ASN A 125 18.70 -11.16 16.88
C ASN A 125 18.32 -12.60 17.29
N PHE A 126 17.29 -13.15 16.64
CA PHE A 126 16.73 -14.47 16.93
C PHE A 126 16.23 -14.69 18.37
N ASP A 127 15.97 -13.61 19.12
CA ASP A 127 15.43 -13.65 20.47
C ASP A 127 13.95 -13.23 20.49
N LYS A 128 13.19 -13.70 21.49
CA LYS A 128 11.76 -13.39 21.69
C LYS A 128 10.91 -13.55 20.42
N LEU A 129 11.13 -14.66 19.71
CA LEU A 129 10.44 -14.98 18.46
C LEU A 129 8.98 -15.38 18.72
N ASP A 130 8.06 -14.79 17.97
CA ASP A 130 6.67 -15.24 17.93
C ASP A 130 6.52 -16.53 17.10
N GLU A 131 5.29 -17.02 16.92
CA GLU A 131 5.09 -18.27 16.19
C GLU A 131 5.38 -18.15 14.69
N SER A 132 5.06 -17.01 14.08
CA SER A 132 5.36 -16.72 12.66
C SER A 132 6.88 -16.69 12.44
N ASP A 133 7.61 -16.05 13.35
CA ASP A 133 9.07 -16.00 13.34
C ASP A 133 9.70 -17.39 13.43
N LYS A 134 9.19 -18.25 14.33
CA LYS A 134 9.72 -19.62 14.50
C LYS A 134 9.52 -20.45 13.24
N ILE A 135 8.37 -20.35 12.59
CA ILE A 135 8.09 -21.03 11.33
C ILE A 135 9.09 -20.56 10.25
N GLN A 136 9.31 -19.25 10.15
CA GLN A 136 10.28 -18.71 9.18
C GLN A 136 11.71 -19.15 9.50
N LEU A 137 12.10 -19.15 10.77
CA LEU A 137 13.43 -19.60 11.20
C LEU A 137 13.64 -21.09 10.88
N GLU A 138 12.61 -21.92 11.08
CA GLU A 138 12.67 -23.33 10.73
C GLU A 138 12.77 -23.53 9.20
N ALA A 139 12.06 -22.71 8.41
CA ALA A 139 12.22 -22.70 6.96
C ALA A 139 13.68 -22.37 6.55
N LEU A 140 14.27 -21.30 7.10
CA LEU A 140 15.67 -20.95 6.83
C LEU A 140 16.65 -22.07 7.22
N LYS A 141 16.47 -22.69 8.39
CA LYS A 141 17.30 -23.84 8.81
C LYS A 141 17.14 -25.03 7.87
N SER A 142 15.92 -25.28 7.40
CA SER A 142 15.64 -26.35 6.46
C SER A 142 16.37 -26.11 5.13
N TRP A 143 16.38 -24.87 4.65
CA TRP A 143 17.14 -24.44 3.48
C TRP A 143 18.63 -24.65 3.76
N ASP A 144 19.20 -24.14 4.85
CA ASP A 144 20.62 -24.36 5.14
C ASP A 144 21.03 -25.85 5.23
N SER A 145 20.11 -26.74 5.60
CA SER A 145 20.40 -28.18 5.77
C SER A 145 20.30 -29.04 4.50
N ASN A 146 19.55 -28.61 3.48
CA ASN A 146 19.20 -29.44 2.31
C ASN A 146 20.25 -29.42 1.16
N LYS A 147 21.39 -28.76 1.38
CA LYS A 147 22.52 -28.63 0.45
C LYS A 147 22.19 -27.83 -0.83
N GLU A 148 21.78 -28.48 -1.91
CA GLU A 148 21.41 -27.81 -3.16
C GLU A 148 19.98 -28.18 -3.58
N GLU A 149 19.34 -29.10 -2.86
CA GLU A 149 17.97 -29.51 -3.17
C GLU A 149 17.02 -28.36 -2.85
N VAL A 150 16.18 -28.01 -3.82
CA VAL A 150 15.16 -26.97 -3.76
C VAL A 150 13.80 -27.61 -3.49
N ARG A 151 13.10 -27.18 -2.42
CA ARG A 151 11.80 -27.74 -2.02
C ARG A 151 10.65 -26.75 -2.05
N SER A 152 10.92 -25.49 -2.39
CA SER A 152 9.89 -24.47 -2.57
C SER A 152 10.39 -23.35 -3.49
N CYS A 153 9.47 -22.54 -4.01
CA CYS A 153 9.80 -21.35 -4.80
C CYS A 153 10.47 -20.26 -3.96
N GLN A 154 10.18 -20.18 -2.66
CA GLN A 154 10.84 -19.23 -1.76
C GLN A 154 12.32 -19.62 -1.60
N GLU A 155 12.56 -20.90 -1.35
CA GLU A 155 13.90 -21.48 -1.26
C GLU A 155 14.66 -21.38 -2.58
N TYR A 156 14.03 -21.69 -3.71
CA TYR A 156 14.61 -21.52 -5.05
C TYR A 156 15.19 -20.12 -5.22
N VAL A 157 14.42 -19.08 -4.91
CA VAL A 157 14.86 -17.69 -5.07
C VAL A 157 15.89 -17.31 -4.01
N HIS A 158 15.73 -17.78 -2.77
CA HIS A 158 16.72 -17.57 -1.72
C HIS A 158 18.10 -18.10 -2.13
N GLU A 159 18.15 -19.33 -2.62
CA GLU A 159 19.36 -20.03 -3.02
C GLU A 159 19.88 -19.59 -4.39
N LYS A 160 19.01 -19.25 -5.34
CA LYS A 160 19.45 -18.69 -6.62
C LYS A 160 20.24 -17.41 -6.38
N TYR A 161 19.80 -16.58 -5.44
CA TYR A 161 20.46 -15.32 -5.07
C TYR A 161 21.26 -15.43 -3.76
N TYR A 162 21.81 -16.61 -3.44
CA TYR A 162 22.32 -16.97 -2.11
C TYR A 162 23.18 -15.90 -1.43
N ASP A 163 24.30 -15.48 -2.05
CA ASP A 163 25.19 -14.48 -1.44
C ASP A 163 24.47 -13.15 -1.13
N TYR A 164 23.57 -12.72 -2.01
CA TYR A 164 22.78 -11.51 -1.79
C TYR A 164 21.71 -11.72 -0.71
N SER A 165 21.02 -12.86 -0.71
CA SER A 165 20.00 -13.20 0.30
C SER A 165 20.62 -13.24 1.71
N LEU A 166 21.81 -13.82 1.87
CA LEU A 166 22.53 -13.79 3.15
C LEU A 166 22.91 -12.37 3.58
N PHE A 167 23.40 -11.56 2.64
CA PHE A 167 23.68 -10.15 2.90
C PHE A 167 22.42 -9.40 3.36
N GLU A 168 21.32 -9.51 2.60
CA GLU A 168 20.08 -8.81 2.85
C GLU A 168 19.44 -9.19 4.19
N ASN A 169 19.51 -10.47 4.54
CA ASN A 169 19.07 -10.98 5.82
C ASN A 169 19.85 -10.32 6.97
N ARG A 170 21.20 -10.34 6.91
CA ARG A 170 22.06 -9.76 7.95
C ARG A 170 21.86 -8.27 8.12
N VAL A 171 21.78 -7.51 7.03
CA VAL A 171 21.59 -6.05 7.10
C VAL A 171 20.21 -5.65 7.60
N GLY A 172 19.24 -6.59 7.67
CA GLY A 172 17.98 -6.42 8.37
C GLY A 172 18.15 -6.00 9.84
N ALA A 173 19.26 -6.37 10.48
CA ALA A 173 19.60 -5.95 11.84
C ALA A 173 19.74 -4.42 11.98
N PHE A 174 20.09 -3.71 10.90
CA PHE A 174 20.26 -2.25 10.91
C PHE A 174 18.95 -1.48 10.76
N GLY A 175 17.86 -2.14 10.32
CA GLY A 175 16.57 -1.49 10.10
C GLY A 175 16.69 -0.25 9.20
N PRO A 176 16.27 0.94 9.66
CA PRO A 176 16.33 2.18 8.87
C PRO A 176 17.72 2.87 8.88
N ASP A 177 18.75 2.29 9.50
CA ASP A 177 20.11 2.84 9.43
C ASP A 177 20.74 2.51 8.06
N TYR A 178 20.38 3.32 7.05
CA TYR A 178 20.83 3.14 5.68
C TYR A 178 22.35 3.31 5.53
N ARG A 179 23.00 4.08 6.42
CA ARG A 179 24.45 4.23 6.42
C ARG A 179 25.13 2.94 6.88
N ALA A 180 24.61 2.27 7.90
CA ALA A 180 25.08 0.95 8.31
C ALA A 180 24.88 -0.08 7.21
N VAL A 181 23.73 -0.08 6.53
CA VAL A 181 23.48 -0.95 5.36
C VAL A 181 24.48 -0.67 4.22
N PHE A 182 24.72 0.61 3.91
CA PHE A 182 25.72 1.01 2.91
C PHE A 182 27.11 0.51 3.31
N THR A 183 27.52 0.71 4.56
CA THR A 183 28.85 0.30 5.05
C THR A 183 29.02 -1.21 4.97
N ALA A 184 28.04 -1.97 5.45
CA ALA A 184 28.01 -3.43 5.38
C ALA A 184 28.08 -3.94 3.93
N ALA A 185 27.58 -3.18 2.95
CA ALA A 185 27.69 -3.56 1.55
C ALA A 185 29.16 -3.58 1.06
N TYR A 186 30.07 -2.78 1.63
CA TYR A 186 31.50 -2.74 1.28
C TYR A 186 32.39 -3.51 2.26
N ASP A 187 31.82 -4.10 3.31
CA ASP A 187 32.57 -4.93 4.25
C ASP A 187 33.03 -6.24 3.62
N LYS A 188 33.90 -6.97 4.34
CA LYS A 188 34.46 -8.27 3.90
C LYS A 188 33.37 -9.27 3.52
N GLU A 189 32.26 -9.28 4.25
CA GLU A 189 31.10 -10.15 3.97
C GLU A 189 30.03 -9.49 3.11
N GLY A 190 30.27 -8.24 2.68
CA GLY A 190 29.36 -7.43 1.87
C GLY A 190 29.25 -7.90 0.42
N ILE A 191 28.61 -7.07 -0.39
CA ILE A 191 28.23 -7.36 -1.79
C ILE A 191 29.00 -6.53 -2.82
N ALA A 192 29.63 -5.43 -2.41
CA ALA A 192 30.30 -4.51 -3.31
C ALA A 192 31.62 -5.10 -3.81
N GLY A 193 31.84 -5.02 -5.13
CA GLY A 193 33.10 -5.44 -5.76
C GLY A 193 33.36 -6.94 -5.76
N ARG A 194 32.33 -7.77 -5.50
CA ARG A 194 32.42 -9.23 -5.45
C ARG A 194 31.55 -9.86 -6.53
N GLU A 195 32.00 -11.01 -7.04
CA GLU A 195 31.13 -11.93 -7.78
C GLU A 195 30.22 -12.63 -6.78
N LEU A 196 28.94 -12.28 -6.81
CA LEU A 196 27.92 -12.92 -6.00
C LEU A 196 27.51 -14.23 -6.66
N LYS A 197 27.27 -15.26 -5.87
CA LYS A 197 26.96 -16.59 -6.37
C LYS A 197 25.63 -17.11 -5.85
N SER A 198 25.02 -17.98 -6.65
CA SER A 198 23.98 -18.88 -6.19
C SER A 198 24.57 -19.95 -5.27
N ARG A 199 23.70 -20.71 -4.61
CA ARG A 199 24.11 -21.84 -3.78
C ARG A 199 24.83 -22.94 -4.57
N SER A 200 24.47 -23.10 -5.85
CA SER A 200 25.12 -24.02 -6.78
C SER A 200 26.43 -23.46 -7.38
N GLY A 201 26.87 -22.26 -6.96
CA GLY A 201 28.12 -21.64 -7.39
C GLY A 201 28.03 -20.82 -8.68
N GLU A 202 26.85 -20.67 -9.27
CA GLU A 202 26.62 -19.87 -10.48
C GLU A 202 26.80 -18.39 -10.18
N VAL A 203 27.53 -17.67 -11.03
CA VAL A 203 27.75 -16.23 -10.86
C VAL A 203 26.48 -15.45 -11.22
N LEU A 204 26.05 -14.60 -10.31
CA LEU A 204 24.91 -13.72 -10.50
C LEU A 204 25.25 -12.57 -11.45
N ALA A 205 24.23 -12.13 -12.19
CA ALA A 205 24.33 -10.88 -12.93
C ALA A 205 24.67 -9.72 -11.98
N PRO A 206 25.50 -8.74 -12.41
CA PRO A 206 25.83 -7.57 -11.59
C PRO A 206 24.56 -6.91 -11.05
N ILE A 207 24.59 -6.54 -9.76
CA ILE A 207 23.47 -5.83 -9.10
C ILE A 207 23.18 -4.55 -9.87
N PHE A 208 24.20 -3.74 -10.12
CA PHE A 208 24.12 -2.54 -10.92
C PHE A 208 24.61 -2.82 -12.34
N PRO A 209 23.71 -2.96 -13.34
CA PRO A 209 24.08 -3.32 -14.71
C PRO A 209 24.73 -2.16 -15.49
N GLY A 210 25.13 -1.08 -14.82
CA GLY A 210 25.70 0.10 -15.48
C GLY A 210 24.68 0.92 -16.26
N LYS A 211 23.39 0.85 -15.90
CA LYS A 211 22.35 1.74 -16.43
C LYS A 211 22.68 3.19 -16.08
N TYR A 212 22.36 4.09 -16.99
CA TYR A 212 22.39 5.52 -16.68
C TYR A 212 21.24 5.86 -15.74
N LEU A 213 21.56 6.66 -14.73
CA LEU A 213 20.66 7.17 -13.72
C LEU A 213 20.51 8.67 -13.90
N GLU A 214 19.34 9.16 -13.53
CA GLU A 214 19.16 10.60 -13.39
C GLU A 214 20.11 11.17 -12.34
N LYS A 215 20.56 12.41 -12.56
CA LYS A 215 21.42 13.12 -11.61
C LYS A 215 20.77 13.12 -10.22
N ASN A 216 19.49 13.47 -10.18
CA ASN A 216 18.59 13.32 -9.06
C ASN A 216 17.14 13.27 -9.58
N LEU A 217 16.16 12.90 -8.74
CA LEU A 217 14.82 12.55 -9.25
C LEU A 217 14.04 13.73 -9.85
N TYR A 218 14.44 14.98 -9.58
CA TYR A 218 13.83 16.16 -10.22
C TYR A 218 14.02 16.17 -11.74
N PHE A 219 15.11 15.58 -12.24
CA PHE A 219 15.39 15.50 -13.68
C PHE A 219 14.49 14.55 -14.46
N ARG A 220 13.63 13.78 -13.78
CA ARG A 220 12.57 13.00 -14.44
C ARG A 220 11.44 13.87 -15.00
N PHE A 221 11.34 15.13 -14.56
CA PHE A 221 10.30 16.05 -14.98
C PHE A 221 10.26 16.27 -16.50
N GLU A 222 9.07 16.22 -17.07
CA GLU A 222 8.76 16.69 -18.43
C GLU A 222 7.49 17.51 -18.40
N VAL A 223 7.47 18.57 -19.19
CA VAL A 223 6.21 19.24 -19.52
C VAL A 223 5.41 18.27 -20.38
N GLY A 224 4.38 17.67 -19.80
CA GLY A 224 3.53 16.74 -20.53
C GLY A 224 2.32 17.41 -21.17
N PRO A 225 1.55 16.65 -21.96
CA PRO A 225 0.39 17.15 -22.69
C PRO A 225 -0.83 17.42 -21.79
N TYR A 226 -1.83 18.09 -22.38
CA TYR A 226 -3.15 18.35 -21.82
C TYR A 226 -4.25 17.94 -22.81
N PRO A 227 -5.49 17.66 -22.33
CA PRO A 227 -6.63 17.43 -23.21
C PRO A 227 -6.89 18.62 -24.16
N ASP A 228 -7.25 18.32 -25.41
CA ASP A 228 -7.50 19.36 -26.41
C ASP A 228 -8.59 20.35 -25.97
N GLY A 229 -8.35 21.64 -26.20
CA GLY A 229 -9.29 22.72 -25.87
C GLY A 229 -9.37 23.07 -24.38
N THR A 230 -8.42 22.62 -23.56
CA THR A 230 -8.33 22.96 -22.13
C THR A 230 -7.12 23.84 -21.83
N ASP A 231 -7.19 24.62 -20.74
CA ASP A 231 -6.09 25.46 -20.29
C ASP A 231 -5.03 24.63 -19.56
N ALA A 232 -3.82 24.62 -20.13
CA ALA A 232 -2.67 23.96 -19.51
C ALA A 232 -2.03 24.83 -18.41
N PHE A 233 -1.49 24.18 -17.37
CA PHE A 233 -0.63 24.86 -16.41
C PHE A 233 0.64 25.40 -17.11
N LYS A 234 0.98 26.66 -16.85
CA LYS A 234 2.15 27.31 -17.45
C LYS A 234 3.31 27.27 -16.47
N PHE A 235 4.26 26.37 -16.71
CA PHE A 235 5.53 26.34 -15.99
C PHE A 235 6.38 27.58 -16.31
N ASP A 236 7.17 28.04 -15.34
CA ASP A 236 8.20 29.05 -15.59
C ASP A 236 9.25 28.46 -16.56
N PRO A 237 9.44 29.02 -17.77
CA PRO A 237 10.39 28.50 -18.74
C PRO A 237 11.82 28.40 -18.20
N LYS A 238 12.23 29.34 -17.34
CA LYS A 238 13.58 29.33 -16.74
C LYS A 238 13.78 28.16 -15.79
N LEU A 239 12.70 27.68 -15.17
CA LEU A 239 12.74 26.53 -14.28
C LEU A 239 12.80 25.23 -15.07
N VAL A 240 12.05 25.14 -16.17
CA VAL A 240 12.09 24.01 -17.10
C VAL A 240 13.47 23.87 -17.74
N GLU A 241 14.11 24.98 -18.12
CA GLU A 241 15.47 25.00 -18.68
C GLU A 241 16.54 24.43 -17.73
N GLN A 242 16.29 24.44 -16.42
CA GLN A 242 17.21 23.89 -15.40
C GLN A 242 17.10 22.38 -15.21
N VAL A 243 16.08 21.74 -15.77
CA VAL A 243 15.92 20.27 -15.77
C VAL A 243 16.00 19.70 -17.19
N PRO A 244 17.12 19.92 -17.92
CA PRO A 244 17.25 19.45 -19.29
C PRO A 244 17.36 17.92 -19.35
N ALA A 245 17.00 17.34 -20.50
CA ALA A 245 17.00 15.90 -20.72
C ALA A 245 18.34 15.21 -20.41
N LYS A 246 19.48 15.90 -20.60
CA LYS A 246 20.81 15.38 -20.23
C LYS A 246 20.97 15.04 -18.73
N GLY A 247 20.12 15.57 -17.86
CA GLY A 247 20.13 15.22 -16.44
C GLY A 247 19.40 13.91 -16.12
N ARG A 248 18.65 13.31 -17.05
CA ARG A 248 17.97 12.02 -16.89
C ARG A 248 18.91 10.83 -16.97
N GLU A 249 20.01 10.99 -17.70
CA GLU A 249 21.00 9.95 -17.96
C GLU A 249 22.39 10.50 -17.64
N PHE A 250 22.62 10.79 -16.37
CA PHE A 250 23.80 11.53 -15.92
C PHE A 250 24.87 10.63 -15.30
N TYR A 251 24.49 9.75 -14.38
CA TYR A 251 25.43 8.86 -13.68
C TYR A 251 25.34 7.43 -14.19
N LYS A 252 26.47 6.74 -14.30
CA LYS A 252 26.47 5.30 -14.56
C LYS A 252 26.40 4.55 -13.22
N SER A 253 25.27 3.88 -12.95
CA SER A 253 25.06 3.14 -11.70
C SER A 253 26.13 2.07 -11.51
N SER A 254 26.83 2.10 -10.38
CA SER A 254 27.82 1.09 -9.99
C SER A 254 28.17 1.25 -8.50
N PHE A 255 28.73 0.20 -7.89
CA PHE A 255 29.34 0.31 -6.56
C PHE A 255 30.45 1.37 -6.54
N GLY A 256 31.25 1.49 -7.60
CA GLY A 256 32.27 2.53 -7.70
C GLY A 256 31.69 3.94 -7.56
N TRP A 257 30.62 4.23 -8.31
CA TRP A 257 29.91 5.50 -8.24
C TRP A 257 29.33 5.77 -6.85
N HIS A 258 28.65 4.79 -6.23
CA HIS A 258 28.09 4.99 -4.89
C HIS A 258 29.18 5.22 -3.84
N SER A 259 30.33 4.54 -3.93
CA SER A 259 31.49 4.78 -3.05
C SER A 259 32.07 6.18 -3.24
N GLU A 260 32.22 6.63 -4.48
CA GLU A 260 32.70 7.97 -4.81
C GLU A 260 31.75 9.06 -4.28
N MET A 261 30.44 8.90 -4.50
CA MET A 261 29.43 9.83 -4.00
C MET A 261 29.40 9.88 -2.47
N SER A 262 29.48 8.73 -1.79
CA SER A 262 29.57 8.68 -0.34
C SER A 262 30.80 9.41 0.21
N LYS A 263 31.93 9.39 -0.50
CA LYS A 263 33.15 10.14 -0.11
C LYS A 263 32.99 11.63 -0.40
N THR A 264 32.45 11.97 -1.57
CA THR A 264 32.26 13.35 -2.02
C THR A 264 31.30 14.11 -1.11
N LEU A 265 30.27 13.43 -0.61
CA LEU A 265 29.24 14.02 0.25
C LEU A 265 29.47 13.74 1.75
N ALA A 266 30.65 13.26 2.14
CA ALA A 266 30.94 12.90 3.54
C ALA A 266 30.87 14.06 4.55
N ASN A 267 30.88 15.31 4.07
CA ASN A 267 30.72 16.51 4.91
C ASN A 267 29.27 16.88 5.20
N TYR A 268 28.29 16.20 4.59
CA TYR A 268 26.86 16.38 4.87
C TYR A 268 26.39 15.31 5.85
N LEU A 269 25.37 15.65 6.64
CA LEU A 269 24.72 14.65 7.49
C LEU A 269 23.88 13.71 6.64
N ASP A 270 23.91 12.41 6.99
CA ASP A 270 23.08 11.42 6.31
C ASP A 270 21.58 11.75 6.40
N ASP A 271 21.14 12.31 7.53
CA ASP A 271 19.74 12.75 7.71
C ASP A 271 19.36 13.87 6.73
N GLU A 272 20.26 14.82 6.45
CA GLU A 272 20.05 15.85 5.43
C GLU A 272 19.95 15.24 4.03
N LEU A 273 20.86 14.32 3.70
CA LEU A 273 20.87 13.66 2.39
C LEU A 273 19.61 12.80 2.20
N ASP A 274 19.17 12.09 3.23
CA ASP A 274 17.99 11.23 3.19
C ASP A 274 16.68 12.04 3.16
N GLU A 275 16.61 13.19 3.86
CA GLU A 275 15.47 14.12 3.74
C GLU A 275 15.36 14.68 2.30
N LEU A 276 16.49 15.09 1.71
CA LEU A 276 16.53 15.55 0.33
C LEU A 276 16.11 14.45 -0.65
N TYR A 277 16.50 13.21 -0.40
CA TYR A 277 16.04 12.06 -1.20
C TYR A 277 14.54 11.80 -1.01
N ALA A 278 13.98 11.95 0.19
CA ALA A 278 12.55 11.79 0.42
C ALA A 278 11.72 12.84 -0.36
N LYS A 279 12.16 14.11 -0.37
CA LYS A 279 11.53 15.18 -1.18
C LYS A 279 11.58 14.87 -2.68
N GLN A 280 12.71 14.36 -3.15
CA GLN A 280 12.88 13.90 -4.52
C GLN A 280 11.97 12.72 -4.88
N ALA A 281 11.81 11.74 -3.99
CA ALA A 281 10.94 10.59 -4.20
C ALA A 281 9.47 11.01 -4.28
N ALA A 282 9.03 11.92 -3.39
CA ALA A 282 7.69 12.50 -3.45
C ALA A 282 7.44 13.26 -4.77
N PHE A 283 8.45 14.00 -5.26
CA PHE A 283 8.39 14.65 -6.57
C PHE A 283 8.27 13.64 -7.73
N ALA A 284 9.04 12.55 -7.69
CA ALA A 284 8.98 11.50 -8.71
C ALA A 284 7.63 10.77 -8.73
N ASP A 285 6.97 10.61 -7.57
CA ASP A 285 5.61 10.07 -7.51
C ASP A 285 4.60 11.01 -8.18
N LEU A 286 4.74 12.34 -8.01
CA LEU A 286 3.91 13.31 -8.74
C LEU A 286 4.09 13.19 -10.26
N VAL A 287 5.34 13.03 -10.74
CA VAL A 287 5.63 12.81 -12.17
C VAL A 287 4.95 11.52 -12.66
N SER A 288 5.05 10.44 -11.89
CA SER A 288 4.44 9.15 -12.22
C SER A 288 2.91 9.22 -12.21
N ARG A 289 2.33 9.93 -11.24
CA ARG A 289 0.89 10.18 -11.14
C ARG A 289 0.39 10.96 -12.35
N ARG A 290 1.09 12.02 -12.74
CA ARG A 290 0.78 12.79 -13.95
C ARG A 290 0.70 11.90 -15.19
N GLN A 291 1.68 11.01 -15.36
CA GLN A 291 1.72 10.07 -16.49
C GLN A 291 0.54 9.10 -16.44
N ARG A 292 0.25 8.48 -15.29
CA ARG A 292 -0.91 7.58 -15.12
C ARG A 292 -2.24 8.29 -15.41
N THR A 293 -2.41 9.53 -14.97
CA THR A 293 -3.62 10.33 -15.25
C THR A 293 -3.77 10.58 -16.76
N TRP A 294 -2.66 10.84 -17.46
CA TRP A 294 -2.66 11.00 -18.91
C TRP A 294 -2.97 9.69 -19.66
N ASP A 295 -2.35 8.58 -19.26
CA ASP A 295 -2.58 7.26 -19.87
C ASP A 295 -4.03 6.80 -19.66
N PHE A 296 -4.58 7.04 -18.47
CA PHE A 296 -6.00 6.83 -18.17
C PHE A 296 -6.89 7.64 -19.11
N TYR A 297 -6.61 8.94 -19.28
CA TYR A 297 -7.37 9.79 -20.19
C TYR A 297 -7.34 9.27 -21.63
N GLN A 298 -6.16 8.88 -22.13
CA GLN A 298 -6.02 8.34 -23.48
C GLN A 298 -6.78 7.02 -23.68
N ALA A 299 -6.78 6.15 -22.66
CA ALA A 299 -7.55 4.90 -22.69
C ALA A 299 -9.06 5.16 -22.63
N GLN A 300 -9.49 6.08 -21.77
CA GLN A 300 -10.90 6.37 -21.52
C GLN A 300 -11.54 7.17 -22.66
N LEU A 301 -10.81 8.12 -23.26
CA LEU A 301 -11.30 8.92 -24.39
C LEU A 301 -11.78 8.05 -25.56
N LYS A 302 -11.13 6.90 -25.80
CA LYS A 302 -11.50 5.94 -26.85
C LYS A 302 -12.80 5.18 -26.55
N ARG A 303 -13.19 5.11 -25.28
CA ARG A 303 -14.34 4.34 -24.79
C ARG A 303 -15.55 5.21 -24.46
N THR A 304 -15.34 6.50 -24.22
CA THR A 304 -16.37 7.47 -23.85
C THR A 304 -17.12 8.00 -25.08
N ASP A 305 -18.46 8.08 -24.98
CA ASP A 305 -19.33 8.66 -26.01
C ASP A 305 -18.87 10.09 -26.36
N PRO A 306 -18.80 10.49 -27.64
CA PRO A 306 -18.40 11.83 -28.05
C PRO A 306 -19.06 12.98 -27.29
N LYS A 307 -20.31 12.83 -26.85
CA LYS A 307 -21.05 13.84 -26.07
C LYS A 307 -20.54 14.00 -24.64
N GLU A 308 -19.92 12.97 -24.07
CA GLU A 308 -19.39 12.95 -22.71
C GLU A 308 -17.88 13.28 -22.66
N GLN A 309 -17.21 13.28 -23.82
CA GLN A 309 -15.77 13.54 -23.89
C GLN A 309 -15.39 14.92 -23.38
N ASP A 310 -16.22 15.96 -23.56
CA ASP A 310 -15.93 17.30 -23.05
C ASP A 310 -15.84 17.34 -21.52
N ALA A 311 -16.75 16.63 -20.84
CA ALA A 311 -16.73 16.53 -19.38
C ALA A 311 -15.47 15.78 -18.90
N LEU A 312 -15.12 14.67 -19.57
CA LEU A 312 -13.90 13.93 -19.28
C LEU A 312 -12.64 14.79 -19.48
N ARG A 313 -12.56 15.56 -20.58
CA ARG A 313 -11.44 16.47 -20.86
C ARG A 313 -11.29 17.50 -19.75
N LYS A 314 -12.37 18.15 -19.33
CA LYS A 314 -12.36 19.16 -18.26
C LYS A 314 -11.93 18.57 -16.91
N GLN A 315 -12.46 17.41 -16.55
CA GLN A 315 -12.11 16.73 -15.31
C GLN A 315 -10.61 16.37 -15.26
N VAL A 316 -10.11 15.71 -16.30
CA VAL A 316 -8.69 15.31 -16.39
C VAL A 316 -7.78 16.54 -16.44
N ALA A 317 -8.13 17.58 -17.19
CA ALA A 317 -7.34 18.80 -17.25
C ALA A 317 -7.22 19.48 -15.88
N ALA A 318 -8.29 19.52 -15.08
CA ALA A 318 -8.23 20.05 -13.72
C ALA A 318 -7.32 19.22 -12.80
N GLU A 319 -7.32 17.89 -12.91
CA GLU A 319 -6.41 17.03 -12.16
C GLU A 319 -4.95 17.26 -12.57
N LEU A 320 -4.67 17.26 -13.88
CA LEU A 320 -3.33 17.52 -14.42
C LEU A 320 -2.82 18.91 -13.99
N TYR A 321 -3.69 19.93 -14.00
CA TYR A 321 -3.35 21.28 -13.56
C TYR A 321 -2.89 21.31 -12.10
N ASN A 322 -3.59 20.61 -11.21
CA ASN A 322 -3.22 20.54 -9.80
C ASN A 322 -1.92 19.75 -9.56
N ILE A 323 -1.69 18.68 -10.32
CA ILE A 323 -0.42 17.93 -10.29
C ILE A 323 0.72 18.81 -10.79
N ASP A 324 0.54 19.50 -11.91
CA ASP A 324 1.56 20.38 -12.51
C ASP A 324 1.88 21.58 -11.63
N LYS A 325 0.88 22.13 -10.92
CA LYS A 325 1.11 23.16 -9.89
C LYS A 325 2.01 22.66 -8.75
N SER A 326 1.79 21.45 -8.28
CA SER A 326 2.64 20.82 -7.25
C SER A 326 4.04 20.50 -7.77
N LEU A 327 4.16 20.03 -9.03
CA LEU A 327 5.45 19.84 -9.69
C LEU A 327 6.21 21.17 -9.80
N SER A 328 5.53 22.27 -10.17
CA SER A 328 6.16 23.58 -10.24
C SER A 328 6.66 24.05 -8.86
N ALA A 329 5.91 23.81 -7.79
CA ALA A 329 6.33 24.13 -6.43
C ALA A 329 7.57 23.32 -6.02
N GLY A 330 7.57 22.01 -6.31
CA GLY A 330 8.71 21.14 -6.04
C GLY A 330 9.98 21.54 -6.80
N LEU A 331 9.85 21.97 -8.06
CA LEU A 331 10.99 22.49 -8.83
C LEU A 331 11.53 23.81 -8.25
N VAL A 332 10.66 24.73 -7.79
CA VAL A 332 11.08 25.98 -7.12
C VAL A 332 11.84 25.68 -5.83
N GLU A 333 11.37 24.72 -5.04
CA GLU A 333 12.09 24.27 -3.84
C GLU A 333 13.45 23.65 -4.21
N ALA A 334 13.48 22.74 -5.18
CA ALA A 334 14.71 22.12 -5.68
C ALA A 334 15.73 23.14 -6.18
N GLN A 335 15.27 24.20 -6.84
CA GLN A 335 16.12 25.31 -7.26
C GLN A 335 16.75 26.03 -6.06
N LYS A 336 15.95 26.37 -5.04
CA LYS A 336 16.45 27.00 -3.81
C LYS A 336 17.47 26.13 -3.08
N LEU A 337 17.29 24.81 -3.13
CA LEU A 337 18.19 23.84 -2.51
C LEU A 337 19.46 23.57 -3.32
N GLY A 338 19.54 24.06 -4.56
CA GLY A 338 20.67 23.86 -5.46
C GLY A 338 20.66 22.51 -6.19
N CYS A 339 19.54 21.79 -6.21
CA CYS A 339 19.45 20.44 -6.78
C CYS A 339 19.38 20.42 -8.33
N LEU A 340 19.05 21.54 -8.98
CA LEU A 340 18.84 21.57 -10.44
C LEU A 340 20.12 21.86 -11.25
N GLY A 341 21.27 22.05 -10.59
CA GLY A 341 22.54 22.26 -11.27
C GLY A 341 23.12 20.95 -11.80
N LEU A 342 23.65 20.94 -13.03
CA LEU A 342 24.36 19.77 -13.61
C LEU A 342 25.87 19.78 -13.37
N ASN A 343 26.41 20.87 -12.84
CA ASN A 343 27.84 21.03 -12.65
C ASN A 343 28.28 20.43 -11.31
N GLY A 344 29.24 19.50 -11.35
CA GLY A 344 29.76 18.84 -10.17
C GLY A 344 28.73 17.98 -9.44
N SER A 345 29.15 17.36 -8.34
CA SER A 345 28.26 16.65 -7.44
C SER A 345 27.64 17.60 -6.43
N ASN A 346 26.37 17.41 -6.09
CA ASN A 346 25.70 18.15 -5.03
C ASN A 346 24.97 17.20 -4.06
N ARG A 347 24.53 17.73 -2.91
CA ARG A 347 23.86 16.98 -1.84
C ARG A 347 22.55 16.29 -2.24
N CYS A 348 21.95 16.64 -3.38
CA CYS A 348 20.74 15.99 -3.89
C CYS A 348 21.06 14.76 -4.75
N ASP A 349 22.32 14.55 -5.13
CA ASP A 349 22.69 13.51 -6.09
C ASP A 349 22.79 12.12 -5.47
N TRP A 350 22.97 12.01 -4.15
CA TRP A 350 23.15 10.71 -3.51
C TRP A 350 22.84 10.78 -2.02
N SER A 351 22.29 9.70 -1.49
CA SER A 351 22.15 9.46 -0.05
C SER A 351 22.27 7.95 0.23
N PRO A 352 22.55 7.54 1.48
CA PRO A 352 22.49 6.14 1.86
C PRO A 352 21.12 5.50 1.58
N SER A 353 20.02 6.22 1.83
CA SER A 353 18.66 5.76 1.49
C SER A 353 18.48 5.57 -0.01
N ARG A 354 19.00 6.48 -0.86
CA ARG A 354 18.98 6.31 -2.32
C ARG A 354 19.75 5.07 -2.77
N PHE A 355 20.89 4.77 -2.16
CA PHE A 355 21.63 3.54 -2.42
C PHE A 355 20.78 2.30 -2.09
N LYS A 356 20.15 2.26 -0.91
CA LYS A 356 19.29 1.15 -0.52
C LYS A 356 18.07 1.00 -1.46
N ALA A 357 17.42 2.10 -1.81
CA ALA A 357 16.28 2.08 -2.72
C ALA A 357 16.66 1.55 -4.12
N GLN A 358 17.84 1.90 -4.64
CA GLN A 358 18.34 1.37 -5.90
C GLN A 358 18.73 -0.10 -5.81
N LEU A 359 19.34 -0.51 -4.70
CA LEU A 359 19.65 -1.90 -4.42
C LEU A 359 18.37 -2.76 -4.41
N ASP A 360 17.33 -2.29 -3.72
CA ASP A 360 16.03 -2.95 -3.65
C ASP A 360 15.35 -2.99 -5.02
N THR A 361 15.36 -1.87 -5.76
CA THR A 361 14.76 -1.81 -7.10
C THR A 361 15.38 -2.85 -8.04
N GLU A 362 16.70 -3.03 -8.01
CA GLU A 362 17.35 -4.00 -8.90
C GLU A 362 17.17 -5.44 -8.42
N MET A 363 17.33 -5.71 -7.11
CA MET A 363 17.36 -7.09 -6.60
C MET A 363 15.99 -7.63 -6.23
N LEU A 364 15.09 -6.82 -5.70
CA LEU A 364 13.73 -7.26 -5.40
C LEU A 364 12.97 -7.56 -6.69
N THR A 365 13.08 -6.73 -7.73
CA THR A 365 12.39 -6.96 -9.02
C THR A 365 12.83 -8.28 -9.67
N ARG A 366 14.13 -8.57 -9.72
CA ARG A 366 14.64 -9.82 -10.32
C ARG A 366 14.15 -11.06 -9.55
N ARG A 367 14.22 -10.99 -8.22
CA ARG A 367 13.79 -12.07 -7.34
C ARG A 367 12.29 -12.29 -7.37
N GLU A 368 11.51 -11.22 -7.40
CA GLU A 368 10.06 -11.30 -7.55
C GLU A 368 9.70 -11.93 -8.90
N GLN A 369 10.37 -11.54 -9.98
CA GLN A 369 10.15 -12.15 -11.29
C GLN A 369 10.45 -13.67 -11.27
N ASP A 370 11.56 -14.09 -10.68
CA ASP A 370 11.90 -15.51 -10.54
C ASP A 370 10.94 -16.26 -9.62
N TYR A 371 10.49 -15.63 -8.54
CA TYR A 371 9.52 -16.19 -7.61
C TYR A 371 8.19 -16.44 -8.29
N GLN A 372 7.66 -15.42 -8.97
CA GLN A 372 6.40 -15.50 -9.72
C GLN A 372 6.49 -16.51 -10.86
N SER A 373 7.62 -16.58 -11.57
CA SER A 373 7.84 -17.58 -12.61
C SER A 373 7.86 -19.01 -12.05
N CYS A 374 8.49 -19.21 -10.89
CA CYS A 374 8.47 -20.49 -10.21
C CYS A 374 7.04 -20.87 -9.79
N LEU A 375 6.31 -19.94 -9.15
CA LEU A 375 4.94 -20.17 -8.73
C LEU A 375 4.04 -20.50 -9.92
N GLU A 376 4.13 -19.75 -11.02
CA GLU A 376 3.32 -19.96 -12.23
C GLU A 376 3.55 -21.35 -12.84
N LEU A 377 4.81 -21.82 -12.87
CA LEU A 377 5.19 -23.03 -13.58
C LEU A 377 5.18 -24.31 -12.72
N THR A 378 5.28 -24.16 -11.40
CA THR A 378 5.34 -25.30 -10.47
C THR A 378 4.16 -25.35 -9.51
N GLY A 379 3.43 -24.23 -9.32
CA GLY A 379 2.44 -24.11 -8.25
C GLY A 379 3.04 -24.29 -6.85
N ASN A 380 4.35 -24.09 -6.69
CA ASN A 380 5.11 -24.44 -5.50
C ASN A 380 5.08 -25.94 -5.14
N ASP A 381 4.73 -26.83 -6.09
CA ASP A 381 4.73 -28.27 -5.87
C ASP A 381 6.10 -28.87 -6.18
N PHE A 382 6.83 -29.19 -5.11
CA PHE A 382 8.10 -29.92 -5.15
C PHE A 382 7.98 -31.31 -4.49
N SER A 383 6.76 -31.87 -4.43
CA SER A 383 6.55 -33.24 -3.94
C SER A 383 7.19 -34.28 -4.86
N ASP A 384 7.31 -35.52 -4.37
CA ASP A 384 7.84 -36.65 -5.16
C ASP A 384 7.04 -36.95 -6.42
N SER A 385 5.78 -36.50 -6.49
CA SER A 385 4.92 -36.61 -7.67
C SER A 385 4.97 -35.40 -8.62
N SER A 386 5.63 -34.31 -8.22
CA SER A 386 5.68 -33.06 -8.98
C SER A 386 6.34 -33.21 -10.35
N PHE A 387 5.97 -32.35 -11.31
CA PHE A 387 6.60 -32.32 -12.63
C PHE A 387 8.06 -31.91 -12.57
N ILE A 388 8.44 -31.05 -11.63
CA ILE A 388 9.83 -30.62 -11.53
C ILE A 388 10.74 -31.77 -11.07
N ARG A 389 10.23 -32.70 -10.24
CA ARG A 389 10.95 -33.94 -9.87
C ARG A 389 10.87 -35.06 -10.90
N ASN A 390 9.89 -34.97 -11.81
CA ASN A 390 9.59 -36.00 -12.79
C ASN A 390 9.42 -35.38 -14.19
N ALA A 391 10.41 -34.61 -14.65
CA ALA A 391 10.22 -33.74 -15.82
C ALA A 391 10.01 -34.51 -17.14
N ASP A 392 10.38 -35.80 -17.17
CA ASP A 392 10.03 -36.72 -18.24
C ASP A 392 8.51 -36.85 -18.43
N LYS A 393 7.74 -36.71 -17.34
CA LYS A 393 6.28 -36.67 -17.37
C LYS A 393 5.73 -35.38 -18.01
N LEU A 394 6.54 -34.42 -18.43
CA LEU A 394 5.99 -33.33 -19.24
C LEU A 394 5.91 -33.67 -20.73
N GLU A 395 6.64 -34.70 -21.18
CA GLU A 395 6.75 -35.07 -22.59
C GLU A 395 7.27 -33.92 -23.48
N ILE A 396 7.99 -32.95 -22.91
CA ILE A 396 8.53 -31.76 -23.60
C ILE A 396 10.04 -31.83 -23.86
N GLY A 397 10.65 -33.00 -23.67
CA GLY A 397 12.08 -33.23 -23.85
C GLY A 397 12.93 -33.03 -22.57
N LEU A 398 12.35 -32.55 -21.48
CA LEU A 398 12.96 -32.58 -20.15
C LEU A 398 12.94 -34.00 -19.57
N LYS A 399 13.92 -34.37 -18.74
CA LYS A 399 14.05 -35.70 -18.12
C LYS A 399 14.65 -35.62 -16.71
N GLY A 400 14.09 -36.38 -15.77
CA GLY A 400 14.62 -36.52 -14.40
C GLY A 400 14.17 -35.42 -13.43
N ASP A 401 14.90 -35.35 -12.31
CA ASP A 401 14.63 -34.43 -11.21
C ASP A 401 15.43 -33.13 -11.37
N TYR A 402 14.71 -32.01 -11.55
CA TYR A 402 15.27 -30.66 -11.67
C TYR A 402 15.26 -29.90 -10.34
N SER A 403 14.67 -30.45 -9.28
CA SER A 403 14.69 -29.86 -7.94
C SER A 403 16.04 -30.01 -7.22
N VAL A 404 16.99 -30.75 -7.80
CA VAL A 404 18.29 -31.06 -7.18
C VAL A 404 19.28 -29.89 -7.08
N SER A 405 19.03 -28.77 -7.78
CA SER A 405 19.84 -27.55 -7.71
C SER A 405 19.11 -26.33 -8.29
N THR A 406 19.48 -25.13 -7.85
CA THR A 406 18.93 -23.86 -8.40
C THR A 406 19.15 -23.70 -9.90
N LEU A 407 20.28 -24.19 -10.42
CA LEU A 407 20.59 -24.19 -11.85
C LEU A 407 19.60 -25.05 -12.61
N ARG A 408 19.35 -26.28 -12.14
CA ARG A 408 18.37 -27.18 -12.73
C ARG A 408 16.96 -26.60 -12.67
N VAL A 409 16.54 -26.03 -11.54
CA VAL A 409 15.23 -25.35 -11.48
C VAL A 409 15.15 -24.25 -12.54
N SER A 410 16.19 -23.43 -12.72
CA SER A 410 16.23 -22.39 -13.76
C SER A 410 16.15 -22.96 -15.19
N GLU A 411 16.84 -24.06 -15.47
CA GLU A 411 16.77 -24.79 -16.76
C GLU A 411 15.34 -25.28 -17.03
N TYR A 412 14.72 -25.92 -16.03
CA TYR A 412 13.35 -26.40 -16.10
C TYR A 412 12.37 -25.27 -16.38
N LEU A 413 12.41 -24.17 -15.59
CA LEU A 413 11.50 -23.04 -15.74
C LEU A 413 11.64 -22.40 -17.13
N SER A 414 12.87 -22.22 -17.61
CA SER A 414 13.14 -21.61 -18.91
C SER A 414 12.64 -22.47 -20.07
N ALA A 415 12.98 -23.76 -20.08
CA ALA A 415 12.56 -24.69 -21.11
C ALA A 415 11.04 -24.88 -21.12
N TYR A 416 10.44 -24.93 -19.93
CA TYR A 416 9.01 -25.11 -19.79
C TYR A 416 8.22 -23.89 -20.27
N LEU A 417 8.66 -22.68 -19.89
CA LEU A 417 8.07 -21.43 -20.37
C LEU A 417 8.19 -21.26 -21.88
N GLU A 418 9.34 -21.63 -22.47
CA GLU A 418 9.52 -21.60 -23.92
C GLU A 418 8.58 -22.58 -24.63
N TRP A 419 8.42 -23.79 -24.09
CA TRP A 419 7.49 -24.77 -24.63
C TRP A 419 6.04 -24.29 -24.56
N LEU A 420 5.63 -23.69 -23.42
CA LEU A 420 4.28 -23.12 -23.23
C LEU A 420 3.98 -22.04 -24.26
N ARG A 421 4.94 -21.15 -24.54
CA ARG A 421 4.80 -20.09 -25.55
C ARG A 421 4.62 -20.65 -26.96
N LYS A 422 5.17 -21.83 -27.26
CA LYS A 422 5.11 -22.46 -28.59
C LYS A 422 3.91 -23.39 -28.79
N ASN A 423 3.55 -24.18 -27.78
CA ASN A 423 2.68 -25.36 -27.94
C ASN A 423 1.38 -25.30 -27.14
N GLY A 424 1.14 -24.25 -26.35
CA GLY A 424 -0.02 -24.17 -25.48
C GLY A 424 0.17 -24.98 -24.19
N ILE A 425 -0.93 -25.50 -23.61
CA ILE A 425 -0.94 -26.00 -22.22
C ILE A 425 -0.57 -27.50 -22.16
N PRO A 426 0.34 -27.91 -21.28
CA PRO A 426 0.79 -29.30 -21.12
C PRO A 426 -0.25 -30.09 -20.34
N ARG A 427 -0.23 -31.40 -20.55
CA ARG A 427 -1.15 -32.35 -19.92
C ARG A 427 -0.37 -33.24 -18.96
N VAL A 428 -0.96 -33.55 -17.81
CA VAL A 428 -0.44 -34.58 -16.92
C VAL A 428 -0.49 -35.93 -17.63
N PRO A 429 0.59 -36.72 -17.77
CA PRO A 429 0.55 -37.94 -18.60
C PRO A 429 -0.37 -39.03 -18.06
N VAL A 430 -0.45 -39.14 -16.73
CA VAL A 430 -1.21 -40.19 -16.05
C VAL A 430 -2.70 -39.86 -16.03
N THR A 431 -3.07 -38.61 -15.72
CA THR A 431 -4.48 -38.20 -15.61
C THR A 431 -5.01 -37.52 -16.88
N ARG A 432 -4.14 -37.14 -17.82
CA ARG A 432 -4.43 -36.25 -18.96
C ARG A 432 -5.09 -34.94 -18.58
N GLU A 433 -4.81 -34.49 -17.35
CA GLU A 433 -5.34 -33.25 -16.82
C GLU A 433 -4.53 -32.05 -17.31
N ILE A 434 -5.23 -31.01 -17.71
CA ILE A 434 -4.69 -29.68 -17.92
C ILE A 434 -4.73 -29.00 -16.56
N ARG A 435 -3.58 -28.62 -15.99
CA ARG A 435 -3.51 -27.80 -14.78
C ARG A 435 -3.02 -26.40 -15.14
N LYS A 436 -3.77 -25.38 -14.73
CA LYS A 436 -3.33 -23.98 -14.76
C LYS A 436 -3.54 -23.37 -13.38
N SER A 437 -2.50 -22.71 -12.89
CA SER A 437 -2.56 -21.94 -11.67
C SER A 437 -2.02 -20.56 -11.95
N TRP A 438 -2.66 -19.54 -11.40
CA TRP A 438 -2.11 -18.20 -11.32
C TRP A 438 -2.49 -17.64 -9.97
N SER A 439 -1.56 -16.95 -9.33
CA SER A 439 -1.86 -16.18 -8.13
C SER A 439 -1.06 -14.89 -8.15
N ARG A 440 -1.63 -13.85 -7.55
CA ARG A 440 -0.99 -12.58 -7.24
C ARG A 440 -1.29 -12.25 -5.81
N SER A 441 -0.29 -11.77 -5.10
CA SER A 441 -0.48 -11.17 -3.80
C SER A 441 0.41 -9.96 -3.68
N ASP A 442 0.02 -9.01 -2.86
CA ASP A 442 0.91 -7.92 -2.45
C ASP A 442 0.61 -7.55 -1.00
N HIS A 443 1.56 -6.87 -0.39
CA HIS A 443 1.46 -6.36 0.97
C HIS A 443 2.21 -5.03 1.04
N GLN A 444 1.61 -4.05 1.71
CA GLN A 444 2.30 -2.84 2.09
C GLN A 444 1.97 -2.49 3.53
N SER A 445 2.93 -1.91 4.24
CA SER A 445 2.70 -1.24 5.51
C SER A 445 3.29 0.16 5.50
N ILE A 446 2.64 1.06 6.22
CA ILE A 446 3.06 2.44 6.41
C ILE A 446 2.90 2.79 7.90
N GLY A 447 3.86 3.53 8.46
CA GLY A 447 3.85 3.97 9.86
C GLY A 447 4.74 3.14 10.80
N GLY A 448 4.57 3.34 12.11
CA GLY A 448 5.39 2.76 13.18
C GLY A 448 4.60 1.98 14.23
N SER A 449 5.19 1.82 15.42
CA SER A 449 4.60 1.06 16.52
C SER A 449 3.37 1.73 17.13
N TYR A 450 3.25 3.06 17.08
CA TYR A 450 2.09 3.76 17.65
C TYR A 450 1.00 4.01 16.62
N PHE A 451 1.37 4.43 15.42
CA PHE A 451 0.43 4.68 14.34
C PHE A 451 0.90 3.99 13.08
N GLY A 452 0.05 3.17 12.48
CA GLY A 452 0.38 2.52 11.22
C GLY A 452 -0.85 1.98 10.52
N ALA A 453 -0.69 1.67 9.25
CA ALA A 453 -1.66 0.94 8.46
C ALA A 453 -0.92 -0.13 7.67
N SER A 454 -1.57 -1.26 7.47
CA SER A 454 -1.08 -2.27 6.54
C SER A 454 -2.22 -2.82 5.72
N TYR A 455 -1.90 -3.27 4.53
CA TYR A 455 -2.78 -4.14 3.77
C TYR A 455 -2.00 -5.35 3.28
N ASP A 456 -2.74 -6.41 3.02
CA ASP A 456 -2.30 -7.54 2.24
C ASP A 456 -3.48 -8.03 1.39
N TYR A 457 -3.21 -8.40 0.15
CA TYR A 457 -4.18 -9.09 -0.68
C TYR A 457 -3.55 -10.30 -1.33
N SER A 458 -4.36 -11.31 -1.62
CA SER A 458 -4.01 -12.46 -2.44
C SER A 458 -5.20 -12.83 -3.31
N ALA A 459 -5.02 -12.93 -4.60
CA ALA A 459 -6.01 -13.41 -5.55
C ALA A 459 -5.38 -14.50 -6.40
N GLY A 460 -6.14 -15.52 -6.75
CA GLY A 460 -5.64 -16.58 -7.59
C GLY A 460 -6.74 -17.44 -8.19
N LEU A 461 -6.33 -18.20 -9.19
CA LEU A 461 -7.15 -19.14 -9.92
C LEU A 461 -6.36 -20.43 -10.07
N ASP A 462 -6.98 -21.54 -9.69
CA ASP A 462 -6.53 -22.88 -10.01
C ASP A 462 -7.57 -23.56 -10.89
N TYR A 463 -7.14 -24.15 -11.99
CA TYR A 463 -7.98 -24.87 -12.93
C TYR A 463 -7.35 -26.22 -13.22
N THR A 464 -8.15 -27.27 -13.13
CA THR A 464 -7.78 -28.64 -13.49
C THR A 464 -8.86 -29.22 -14.39
N ALA A 465 -8.52 -29.78 -15.55
CA ALA A 465 -9.51 -30.46 -16.40
C ALA A 465 -8.97 -31.70 -17.08
N THR A 466 -9.70 -32.81 -16.94
CA THR A 466 -9.39 -34.10 -17.57
C THR A 466 -9.84 -34.08 -19.04
N THR A 467 -8.90 -34.23 -19.97
CA THR A 467 -9.23 -34.31 -21.42
C THR A 467 -9.15 -35.76 -21.91
N THR A 468 -10.19 -36.56 -21.64
CA THR A 468 -10.35 -37.85 -22.33
C THR A 468 -11.14 -37.63 -23.62
N SER A 469 -10.57 -37.93 -24.79
CA SER A 469 -11.34 -38.09 -26.04
C SER A 469 -12.36 -39.23 -25.83
N ALA A 470 -13.61 -39.23 -26.29
CA ALA A 470 -14.29 -38.42 -27.29
C ALA A 470 -15.80 -38.43 -27.02
N THR A 471 -16.34 -37.27 -26.63
CA THR A 471 -17.64 -36.66 -26.94
C THR A 471 -17.67 -35.32 -26.19
N ALA A 472 -18.37 -34.31 -26.71
CA ALA A 472 -18.55 -33.02 -26.02
C ALA A 472 -19.01 -33.23 -24.56
N ASP A 473 -19.88 -34.22 -24.33
CA ASP A 473 -20.44 -34.58 -23.02
C ASP A 473 -19.43 -35.06 -21.96
N GLN A 474 -18.23 -35.51 -22.35
CA GLN A 474 -17.19 -35.99 -21.41
C GLN A 474 -16.12 -34.94 -21.07
N SER A 475 -16.08 -33.81 -21.78
CA SER A 475 -15.05 -32.76 -21.61
C SER A 475 -15.33 -31.76 -20.47
N CYS A 476 -16.38 -31.99 -19.67
CA CYS A 476 -16.87 -31.06 -18.65
C CYS A 476 -16.51 -31.46 -17.20
N GLY A 477 -15.62 -32.43 -17.01
CA GLY A 477 -15.13 -32.87 -15.69
C GLY A 477 -14.06 -31.97 -15.06
N GLY A 478 -14.08 -30.67 -15.36
CA GLY A 478 -13.11 -29.72 -14.82
C GLY A 478 -13.43 -29.30 -13.39
N SER A 479 -12.39 -29.02 -12.60
CA SER A 479 -12.48 -28.21 -11.40
C SER A 479 -11.84 -26.85 -11.61
N ALA A 480 -12.48 -25.79 -11.12
CA ALA A 480 -11.93 -24.45 -11.09
C ALA A 480 -12.10 -23.90 -9.68
N ASN A 481 -11.04 -23.35 -9.10
CA ASN A 481 -11.06 -22.65 -7.83
C ASN A 481 -10.55 -21.22 -8.07
N LEU A 482 -11.44 -20.26 -7.89
CA LEU A 482 -11.11 -18.84 -7.88
C LEU A 482 -11.15 -18.36 -6.43
N TYR A 483 -10.09 -17.72 -5.97
CA TYR A 483 -10.05 -17.14 -4.63
C TYR A 483 -9.51 -15.72 -4.65
N ALA A 484 -9.98 -14.93 -3.70
CA ALA A 484 -9.50 -13.61 -3.40
C ALA A 484 -9.59 -13.35 -1.90
N ARG A 485 -8.56 -12.75 -1.33
CA ARG A 485 -8.48 -12.33 0.06
C ARG A 485 -7.88 -10.95 0.10
N LEU A 486 -8.40 -10.11 0.97
CA LEU A 486 -7.88 -8.81 1.30
C LEU A 486 -7.98 -8.66 2.81
N THR A 487 -6.92 -8.21 3.45
CA THR A 487 -6.96 -7.77 4.84
C THR A 487 -6.29 -6.41 4.93
N ALA A 488 -6.91 -5.47 5.65
CA ALA A 488 -6.27 -4.22 6.01
C ALA A 488 -6.38 -4.00 7.51
N ASN A 489 -5.27 -3.59 8.10
CA ASN A 489 -5.13 -3.36 9.52
C ASN A 489 -4.74 -1.90 9.75
N ALA A 490 -5.13 -1.37 10.91
CA ALA A 490 -4.62 -0.11 11.41
C ALA A 490 -4.08 -0.34 12.82
N ARG A 491 -3.07 0.45 13.18
CA ARG A 491 -2.50 0.52 14.51
C ARG A 491 -2.66 1.94 15.01
N VAL A 492 -3.22 2.09 16.20
CA VAL A 492 -3.41 3.39 16.87
C VAL A 492 -3.04 3.21 18.33
N PHE A 493 -2.10 4.04 18.81
CA PHE A 493 -1.49 3.95 20.14
C PHE A 493 -0.94 2.56 20.51
N GLY A 494 -0.35 1.85 19.54
CA GLY A 494 0.19 0.50 19.80
C GLY A 494 -0.82 -0.63 19.69
N ALA A 495 -2.12 -0.34 19.74
CA ALA A 495 -3.16 -1.32 19.54
C ALA A 495 -3.45 -1.50 18.04
N GLY A 496 -3.22 -2.72 17.54
CA GLY A 496 -3.61 -3.11 16.19
C GLY A 496 -5.07 -3.58 16.15
N PHE A 497 -5.79 -3.22 15.10
CA PHE A 497 -7.12 -3.74 14.82
C PHE A 497 -7.29 -4.01 13.33
N GLU A 498 -7.94 -5.14 13.03
CA GLU A 498 -8.40 -5.48 11.69
C GLU A 498 -9.42 -4.43 11.27
N VAL A 499 -9.09 -3.59 10.28
CA VAL A 499 -10.04 -2.61 9.74
C VAL A 499 -11.02 -3.32 8.82
N ILE A 500 -10.50 -4.20 7.96
CA ILE A 500 -11.30 -4.96 7.00
C ILE A 500 -10.64 -6.32 6.73
N HIS A 501 -11.46 -7.34 6.58
CA HIS A 501 -11.06 -8.64 6.07
C HIS A 501 -12.11 -9.14 5.09
N GLY A 502 -11.77 -9.15 3.81
CA GLY A 502 -12.57 -9.73 2.75
C GLY A 502 -11.99 -11.06 2.30
N ARG A 503 -12.84 -12.06 2.11
CA ARG A 503 -12.51 -13.35 1.50
C ARG A 503 -13.63 -13.75 0.56
N ALA A 504 -13.28 -14.07 -0.67
CA ALA A 504 -14.17 -14.61 -1.68
C ALA A 504 -13.54 -15.87 -2.26
N GLU A 505 -14.28 -16.96 -2.30
CA GLU A 505 -13.86 -18.22 -2.90
C GLU A 505 -15.00 -18.79 -3.72
N ALA A 506 -14.66 -19.35 -4.87
CA ALA A 506 -15.58 -19.92 -5.82
C ALA A 506 -14.96 -21.19 -6.37
N ASN A 507 -15.57 -22.33 -6.04
CA ASN A 507 -15.16 -23.64 -6.52
C ASN A 507 -16.23 -24.22 -7.44
N ALA A 508 -15.88 -24.45 -8.68
CA ALA A 508 -16.67 -25.25 -9.61
C ALA A 508 -16.08 -26.66 -9.65
N GLN A 509 -16.89 -27.68 -9.38
CA GLN A 509 -16.53 -29.09 -9.59
C GLN A 509 -17.70 -29.83 -10.24
N GLY A 510 -17.52 -30.27 -11.49
CA GLY A 510 -18.61 -30.89 -12.26
C GLY A 510 -19.77 -29.92 -12.52
N GLN A 511 -20.99 -30.28 -12.10
CA GLN A 511 -22.19 -29.44 -12.25
C GLN A 511 -22.55 -28.65 -10.98
N GLN A 512 -21.69 -28.66 -9.97
CA GLN A 512 -21.92 -27.94 -8.72
C GLN A 512 -20.95 -26.78 -8.58
N PHE A 513 -21.50 -25.65 -8.15
CA PHE A 513 -20.74 -24.44 -7.88
C PHE A 513 -20.91 -24.08 -6.42
N HIS A 514 -19.82 -24.15 -5.66
CA HIS A 514 -19.72 -23.73 -4.27
C HIS A 514 -19.08 -22.36 -4.21
N TYR A 515 -19.61 -21.45 -3.40
CA TYR A 515 -18.94 -20.19 -3.13
C TYR A 515 -19.02 -19.83 -1.66
N LEU A 516 -17.99 -19.13 -1.20
CA LEU A 516 -17.89 -18.48 0.10
C LEU A 516 -17.58 -17.00 -0.13
N ALA A 517 -18.38 -16.13 0.45
CA ALA A 517 -18.09 -14.70 0.52
C ALA A 517 -18.20 -14.26 1.98
N LEU A 518 -17.08 -13.81 2.54
CA LEU A 518 -16.94 -13.33 3.91
C LEU A 518 -16.41 -11.90 3.87
N LEU A 519 -17.06 -11.01 4.60
CA LEU A 519 -16.55 -9.69 4.93
C LEU A 519 -16.65 -9.47 6.43
N ARG A 520 -15.51 -9.14 7.03
CA ARG A 520 -15.40 -8.68 8.41
C ARG A 520 -14.87 -7.26 8.43
N VAL A 521 -15.38 -6.46 9.36
CA VAL A 521 -14.96 -5.08 9.57
C VAL A 521 -14.82 -4.85 11.05
N LEU A 522 -13.68 -4.27 11.47
CA LEU A 522 -13.39 -4.03 12.89
C LEU A 522 -13.57 -5.31 13.74
N GLY A 523 -13.18 -6.46 13.18
CA GLY A 523 -13.31 -7.77 13.80
C GLY A 523 -14.73 -8.37 13.85
N ALA A 524 -15.74 -7.73 13.24
CA ALA A 524 -17.11 -8.22 13.21
C ALA A 524 -17.53 -8.72 11.82
N ASP A 525 -18.12 -9.91 11.73
CA ASP A 525 -18.70 -10.47 10.50
C ASP A 525 -19.90 -9.60 10.06
N VAL A 526 -19.70 -8.80 9.01
CA VAL A 526 -20.78 -7.97 8.43
C VAL A 526 -21.48 -8.69 7.28
N TYR A 527 -20.81 -9.67 6.68
CA TYR A 527 -21.39 -10.50 5.63
C TYR A 527 -20.72 -11.87 5.62
N ARG A 528 -21.52 -12.93 5.67
CA ARG A 528 -21.06 -14.30 5.44
C ARG A 528 -22.13 -15.03 4.66
N ARG A 529 -21.79 -15.46 3.45
CA ARG A 529 -22.63 -16.30 2.61
C ARG A 529 -21.80 -17.45 2.11
N GLU A 530 -22.32 -18.64 2.31
CA GLU A 530 -21.77 -19.88 1.80
C GLU A 530 -22.93 -20.65 1.21
N ASN A 531 -22.86 -21.00 -0.06
CA ASN A 531 -23.96 -21.65 -0.76
C ASN A 531 -23.49 -22.47 -1.97
N THR A 532 -24.33 -23.40 -2.36
CA THR A 532 -24.18 -24.21 -3.58
C THR A 532 -25.31 -23.84 -4.55
N ILE A 533 -24.99 -23.46 -5.80
CA ILE A 533 -25.99 -22.94 -6.75
C ILE A 533 -26.08 -23.83 -8.01
N PRO A 534 -27.28 -24.06 -8.59
CA PRO A 534 -27.45 -24.81 -9.85
C PRO A 534 -27.15 -23.99 -11.14
N LEU A 535 -27.14 -24.69 -12.29
CA LEU A 535 -26.66 -24.35 -13.67
C LEU A 535 -26.84 -22.93 -14.25
N ARG A 536 -27.68 -22.05 -13.70
CA ARG A 536 -27.78 -20.62 -14.08
C ARG A 536 -28.13 -19.80 -12.85
N PHE A 537 -27.39 -18.72 -12.61
CA PHE A 537 -27.59 -17.88 -11.46
C PHE A 537 -27.11 -16.46 -11.70
N SER A 538 -27.75 -15.52 -11.01
CA SER A 538 -27.31 -14.14 -10.86
C SER A 538 -27.58 -13.78 -9.40
N ILE A 539 -26.53 -13.46 -8.68
CA ILE A 539 -26.60 -13.11 -7.27
C ILE A 539 -25.94 -11.74 -7.14
N SER A 540 -26.68 -10.77 -6.60
CA SER A 540 -26.12 -9.47 -6.22
C SER A 540 -26.34 -9.23 -4.73
N ALA A 541 -25.34 -8.65 -4.08
CA ALA A 541 -25.38 -8.29 -2.67
C ALA A 541 -24.65 -6.95 -2.46
N ALA A 542 -25.31 -6.01 -1.80
CA ALA A 542 -24.76 -4.70 -1.49
C ALA A 542 -24.85 -4.33 0.01
N PRO A 543 -24.39 -5.19 0.95
CA PRO A 543 -24.47 -4.88 2.38
C PRO A 543 -23.56 -3.69 2.74
N SER A 544 -24.01 -2.85 3.66
CA SER A 544 -23.20 -1.77 4.24
C SER A 544 -23.52 -1.55 5.71
N VAL A 545 -22.53 -1.10 6.47
CA VAL A 545 -22.63 -0.77 7.89
C VAL A 545 -21.98 0.60 8.12
N SER A 546 -22.62 1.45 8.92
CA SER A 546 -22.11 2.76 9.31
C SER A 546 -22.06 2.88 10.83
N LYS A 547 -21.01 3.50 11.37
CA LYS A 547 -20.82 3.75 12.81
C LYS A 547 -20.27 5.15 13.04
N GLU A 548 -20.87 5.89 13.97
CA GLU A 548 -20.32 7.16 14.47
C GLU A 548 -19.20 6.86 15.48
N PHE A 549 -18.00 7.42 15.26
CA PHE A 549 -16.84 7.22 16.15
C PHE A 549 -16.79 8.26 17.26
N PHE A 550 -17.09 9.52 16.96
CA PHE A 550 -17.29 10.56 17.96
C PHE A 550 -18.22 11.65 17.44
N ARG A 551 -19.02 12.23 18.34
CA ARG A 551 -19.94 13.35 18.07
C ARG A 551 -19.87 14.33 19.22
N VAL A 552 -19.59 15.59 18.92
CA VAL A 552 -19.55 16.69 19.90
C VAL A 552 -20.57 17.74 19.46
N GLY A 553 -21.37 18.23 20.40
CA GLY A 553 -22.38 19.25 20.14
C GLY A 553 -22.47 20.25 21.28
N THR A 554 -22.83 21.49 20.95
CA THR A 554 -23.09 22.56 21.91
C THR A 554 -24.25 23.43 21.44
N TYR A 555 -24.89 24.14 22.38
CA TYR A 555 -26.04 25.00 22.12
C TYR A 555 -25.71 26.44 22.50
N PHE A 556 -26.12 27.38 21.65
CA PHE A 556 -26.04 28.81 21.92
C PHE A 556 -27.39 29.46 21.68
N VAL A 557 -27.84 30.33 22.58
CA VAL A 557 -29.10 31.06 22.41
C VAL A 557 -28.80 32.42 21.80
N ILE A 558 -29.26 32.67 20.58
CA ILE A 558 -29.18 33.98 19.94
C ILE A 558 -30.59 34.57 19.95
N VAL A 559 -30.81 35.61 20.75
CA VAL A 559 -32.09 36.37 20.78
C VAL A 559 -33.32 35.45 20.93
N ALA A 560 -33.30 34.60 21.96
CA ALA A 560 -34.36 33.62 22.31
C ALA A 560 -34.57 32.43 21.35
N ILE A 561 -33.69 32.26 20.34
CA ILE A 561 -33.72 31.11 19.43
C ILE A 561 -32.53 30.20 19.76
N PRO A 562 -32.76 28.92 20.13
CA PRO A 562 -31.68 27.97 20.35
C PRO A 562 -31.05 27.58 19.01
N VAL A 563 -29.74 27.80 18.90
CA VAL A 563 -28.90 27.39 17.78
C VAL A 563 -28.06 26.21 18.25
N SER A 564 -28.16 25.07 17.57
CA SER A 564 -27.33 23.91 17.83
C SER A 564 -26.16 23.85 16.84
N VAL A 565 -24.95 23.62 17.35
CA VAL A 565 -23.75 23.38 16.55
C VAL A 565 -23.24 22.00 16.90
N GLN A 566 -23.08 21.14 15.90
CA GLN A 566 -22.66 19.75 16.10
C GLN A 566 -21.61 19.38 15.05
N GLY A 567 -20.63 18.57 15.46
CA GLY A 567 -19.63 18.01 14.56
C GLY A 567 -19.17 16.64 15.02
N GLY A 568 -18.70 15.83 14.09
CA GLY A 568 -18.27 14.47 14.41
C GLY A 568 -17.55 13.78 13.26
N VAL A 569 -17.07 12.58 13.55
CA VAL A 569 -16.48 11.66 12.56
C VAL A 569 -17.22 10.33 12.60
N SER A 570 -17.60 9.85 11.42
CA SER A 570 -18.29 8.59 11.20
C SER A 570 -17.55 7.75 10.17
N GLY A 571 -17.55 6.44 10.32
CA GLY A 571 -17.03 5.51 9.33
C GLY A 571 -18.14 4.66 8.76
N SER A 572 -18.04 4.35 7.48
CA SER A 572 -18.89 3.36 6.83
C SER A 572 -18.07 2.40 6.00
N VAL A 573 -18.59 1.19 5.86
CA VAL A 573 -17.99 0.09 5.11
C VAL A 573 -19.08 -0.61 4.35
N GLY A 574 -18.73 -1.21 3.22
CA GLY A 574 -19.67 -2.04 2.50
C GLY A 574 -19.01 -2.95 1.49
N LEU A 575 -19.83 -3.82 0.93
CA LEU A 575 -19.46 -4.72 -0.15
C LEU A 575 -20.44 -4.48 -1.28
N THR A 576 -19.97 -4.50 -2.52
CA THR A 576 -20.83 -4.76 -3.68
C THR A 576 -20.30 -6.01 -4.35
N ALA A 577 -21.01 -7.11 -4.19
CA ALA A 577 -20.68 -8.38 -4.83
C ALA A 577 -21.76 -8.72 -5.86
N GLY A 578 -21.34 -9.13 -7.03
CA GLY A 578 -22.17 -9.75 -8.05
C GLY A 578 -21.50 -11.03 -8.52
N LEU A 579 -22.31 -12.05 -8.77
CA LEU A 579 -21.85 -13.29 -9.37
C LEU A 579 -22.93 -13.76 -10.33
N ASP A 580 -22.56 -13.78 -11.60
CA ASP A 580 -23.41 -14.12 -12.72
C ASP A 580 -22.79 -15.29 -13.44
N GLY A 581 -23.55 -16.36 -13.65
CA GLY A 581 -23.03 -17.51 -14.35
C GLY A 581 -24.11 -18.36 -14.98
N GLY A 582 -23.73 -19.08 -16.03
CA GLY A 582 -24.67 -19.97 -16.69
C GLY A 582 -24.06 -20.87 -17.73
N PHE A 583 -24.63 -22.07 -17.85
CA PHE A 583 -24.40 -22.97 -18.97
C PHE A 583 -25.33 -22.60 -20.15
N GLN A 584 -24.73 -22.40 -21.34
CA GLN A 584 -25.43 -22.13 -22.60
C GLN A 584 -25.60 -23.41 -23.45
N SER A 585 -24.69 -24.37 -23.34
CA SER A 585 -24.74 -25.69 -23.97
C SER A 585 -23.95 -26.70 -23.12
N ALA A 586 -23.87 -27.98 -23.53
CA ALA A 586 -23.15 -29.02 -22.78
C ALA A 586 -21.71 -28.62 -22.40
N CYS A 587 -21.04 -27.73 -23.16
CA CYS A 587 -19.64 -27.30 -22.90
C CYS A 587 -19.41 -25.79 -22.85
N ALA A 588 -20.42 -24.96 -23.09
CA ALA A 588 -20.27 -23.50 -23.02
C ALA A 588 -20.82 -22.99 -21.69
N PHE A 589 -19.94 -22.40 -20.88
CA PHE A 589 -20.25 -21.84 -19.57
C PHE A 589 -19.55 -20.51 -19.41
N ASN A 590 -20.24 -19.51 -18.88
CA ASN A 590 -19.63 -18.26 -18.45
C ASN A 590 -19.88 -18.10 -16.95
N LEU A 591 -18.86 -17.71 -16.21
CA LEU A 591 -18.91 -17.23 -14.84
C LEU A 591 -18.21 -15.88 -14.79
N HIS A 592 -18.97 -14.87 -14.43
CA HIS A 592 -18.50 -13.54 -14.16
C HIS A 592 -18.76 -13.22 -12.69
N GLY A 593 -17.73 -12.79 -11.97
CA GLY A 593 -17.83 -12.35 -10.60
C GLY A 593 -17.22 -10.97 -10.45
N ASN A 594 -17.95 -10.08 -9.79
CA ASN A 594 -17.42 -8.79 -9.37
C ASN A 594 -17.54 -8.67 -7.84
N VAL A 595 -16.46 -8.29 -7.18
CA VAL A 595 -16.42 -8.09 -5.73
C VAL A 595 -15.73 -6.76 -5.47
N LYS A 596 -16.49 -5.80 -4.94
CA LYS A 596 -16.05 -4.43 -4.70
C LYS A 596 -16.27 -4.07 -3.23
N PRO A 597 -15.37 -4.47 -2.32
CA PRO A 597 -15.34 -3.92 -0.97
C PRO A 597 -15.01 -2.44 -1.01
N TRP A 598 -15.61 -1.68 -0.10
CA TRP A 598 -15.31 -0.28 0.10
C TRP A 598 -15.36 0.11 1.58
N ALA A 599 -14.57 1.11 1.94
CA ALA A 599 -14.55 1.75 3.24
C ALA A 599 -14.54 3.27 3.06
N SER A 600 -15.18 4.00 3.97
CA SER A 600 -15.30 5.45 3.97
C SER A 600 -15.15 5.98 5.38
N LEU A 601 -14.44 7.09 5.52
CA LEU A 601 -14.30 7.87 6.75
C LEU A 601 -14.76 9.28 6.44
N ASP A 602 -15.77 9.75 7.17
CA ASP A 602 -16.48 10.99 6.92
C ASP A 602 -16.42 11.89 8.16
N ALA A 603 -16.08 13.16 7.96
CA ALA A 603 -16.28 14.23 8.93
C ALA A 603 -17.55 15.00 8.59
N PHE A 604 -18.30 15.44 9.60
CA PHE A 604 -19.46 16.31 9.40
C PHE A 604 -19.48 17.46 10.40
N ALA A 605 -20.05 18.58 9.98
CA ALA A 605 -20.34 19.73 10.82
C ALA A 605 -21.72 20.29 10.44
N GLN A 606 -22.55 20.62 11.41
CA GLN A 606 -23.86 21.24 11.20
C GLN A 606 -24.11 22.37 12.19
N ALA A 607 -24.76 23.42 11.71
CA ALA A 607 -25.28 24.51 12.53
C ALA A 607 -26.75 24.72 12.16
N ALA A 608 -27.66 24.63 13.13
CA ALA A 608 -29.09 24.64 12.90
C ALA A 608 -29.83 25.51 13.91
N VAL A 609 -30.90 26.14 13.44
CA VAL A 609 -31.89 26.84 14.26
C VAL A 609 -33.02 25.86 14.55
N ASP A 610 -33.23 25.54 15.82
CA ASP A 610 -34.21 24.54 16.24
C ASP A 610 -35.49 25.22 16.76
N VAL A 611 -36.61 25.06 16.04
CA VAL A 611 -37.91 25.63 16.43
C VAL A 611 -38.99 24.54 16.45
N TRP A 612 -39.17 23.91 17.62
CA TRP A 612 -40.25 22.97 18.03
C TRP A 612 -40.59 21.78 17.11
N VAL A 613 -40.92 22.01 15.83
CA VAL A 613 -41.29 21.00 14.82
C VAL A 613 -40.50 21.11 13.52
N VAL A 614 -39.64 22.14 13.39
CA VAL A 614 -38.82 22.40 12.20
C VAL A 614 -37.41 22.82 12.63
N SER A 615 -36.39 22.21 12.02
CA SER A 615 -34.98 22.60 12.15
C SER A 615 -34.48 23.05 10.79
N ALA A 616 -33.85 24.22 10.72
CA ALA A 616 -33.30 24.77 9.49
C ALA A 616 -31.84 25.15 9.71
N GLY A 617 -30.95 24.77 8.80
CA GLY A 617 -29.53 24.97 9.04
C GLY A 617 -28.64 24.75 7.83
N VAL A 618 -27.34 24.85 8.10
CA VAL A 618 -26.27 24.50 7.16
C VAL A 618 -25.58 23.24 7.66
N ARG A 619 -25.43 22.26 6.78
CA ARG A 619 -24.78 20.97 7.05
C ARG A 619 -23.66 20.78 6.03
N GLY A 620 -22.44 20.68 6.52
CA GLY A 620 -21.26 20.28 5.76
C GLY A 620 -20.89 18.83 6.05
N ARG A 621 -20.60 18.05 5.01
CA ARG A 621 -19.98 16.72 5.12
C ARG A 621 -18.73 16.69 4.25
N VAL A 622 -17.65 16.14 4.78
CA VAL A 622 -16.38 15.94 4.08
C VAL A 622 -15.96 14.48 4.26
N THR A 623 -15.93 13.70 3.19
CA THR A 623 -15.30 12.38 3.16
C THR A 623 -13.79 12.58 3.25
N LEU A 624 -13.20 12.23 4.39
CA LEU A 624 -11.77 12.34 4.62
C LEU A 624 -11.01 11.33 3.77
N LEU A 625 -11.49 10.10 3.74
CA LEU A 625 -10.90 8.98 3.02
C LEU A 625 -11.97 7.99 2.59
N ARG A 626 -11.97 7.59 1.33
CA ARG A 626 -12.77 6.49 0.81
C ARG A 626 -11.87 5.59 -0.02
N VAL A 627 -11.91 4.30 0.26
CA VAL A 627 -11.12 3.27 -0.42
C VAL A 627 -12.08 2.24 -0.99
N GLU A 628 -11.94 1.92 -2.27
CA GLU A 628 -12.69 0.87 -2.94
C GLU A 628 -11.70 -0.05 -3.67
N LEU A 629 -11.91 -1.35 -3.58
CA LEU A 629 -11.02 -2.34 -4.20
C LEU A 629 -11.82 -3.24 -5.15
N PRO A 630 -12.22 -2.73 -6.34
CA PRO A 630 -12.98 -3.53 -7.30
C PRO A 630 -12.13 -4.67 -7.85
N LEU A 631 -12.56 -5.91 -7.59
CA LEU A 631 -12.11 -7.11 -8.26
C LEU A 631 -13.19 -7.56 -9.25
N ASP A 632 -12.82 -7.67 -10.52
CA ASP A 632 -13.66 -8.25 -11.57
C ASP A 632 -12.95 -9.51 -12.10
N ALA A 633 -13.64 -10.63 -12.19
CA ALA A 633 -13.12 -11.90 -12.66
C ALA A 633 -14.12 -12.59 -13.60
N GLU A 634 -13.61 -13.18 -14.67
CA GLU A 634 -14.38 -13.88 -15.70
C GLU A 634 -13.70 -15.21 -16.03
N ILE A 635 -14.50 -16.27 -16.07
CA ILE A 635 -14.13 -17.58 -16.61
C ILE A 635 -15.20 -17.92 -17.64
N ALA A 636 -14.82 -18.00 -18.92
CA ALA A 636 -15.75 -18.30 -20.00
C ALA A 636 -15.21 -19.41 -20.91
N PHE A 637 -15.99 -20.47 -21.09
CA PHE A 637 -15.80 -21.48 -22.11
C PHE A 637 -16.75 -21.21 -23.26
N TYR A 638 -16.19 -21.07 -24.46
CA TYR A 638 -16.97 -20.83 -25.66
C TYR A 638 -16.39 -21.62 -26.83
N LEU A 639 -17.27 -22.00 -27.76
CA LEU A 639 -16.83 -22.61 -28.99
C LEU A 639 -16.45 -21.52 -29.99
N ASP A 640 -15.18 -21.49 -30.38
CA ASP A 640 -14.74 -20.67 -31.49
C ASP A 640 -15.13 -21.35 -32.81
N THR A 641 -16.15 -20.79 -33.45
CA THR A 641 -16.73 -21.31 -34.69
C THR A 641 -15.79 -21.18 -35.88
N ALA A 642 -14.80 -20.29 -35.83
CA ALA A 642 -13.81 -20.12 -36.90
C ALA A 642 -12.73 -21.21 -36.86
N THR A 643 -12.36 -21.67 -35.66
CA THR A 643 -11.31 -22.68 -35.49
C THR A 643 -11.82 -24.07 -35.12
N ALA A 644 -13.13 -24.21 -34.90
CA ALA A 644 -13.77 -25.40 -34.34
C ALA A 644 -13.12 -25.85 -33.01
N LYS A 645 -12.60 -24.90 -32.22
CA LYS A 645 -11.96 -25.17 -30.94
C LYS A 645 -12.84 -24.71 -29.79
N LEU A 646 -12.87 -25.51 -28.73
CA LEU A 646 -13.36 -25.06 -27.43
C LEU A 646 -12.28 -24.17 -26.83
N MET A 647 -12.61 -22.91 -26.60
CA MET A 647 -11.75 -21.90 -26.02
C MET A 647 -12.15 -21.64 -24.58
N MET A 648 -11.17 -21.41 -23.72
CA MET A 648 -11.36 -20.89 -22.37
C MET A 648 -10.76 -19.49 -22.32
N ARG A 649 -11.55 -18.54 -21.84
CA ARG A 649 -11.13 -17.19 -21.48
C ARG A 649 -11.10 -17.08 -19.96
N LEU A 650 -9.99 -16.62 -19.44
CA LEU A 650 -9.78 -16.27 -18.05
C LEU A 650 -9.42 -14.80 -18.03
N ALA A 651 -10.24 -13.96 -17.43
CA ALA A 651 -9.91 -12.55 -17.24
C ALA A 651 -10.04 -12.19 -15.76
N ALA A 652 -9.11 -11.40 -15.24
CA ALA A 652 -9.18 -10.89 -13.88
C ALA A 652 -8.57 -9.50 -13.83
N SER A 653 -9.23 -8.58 -13.14
CA SER A 653 -8.79 -7.22 -12.95
C SER A 653 -9.03 -6.81 -11.50
N LEU A 654 -7.99 -6.31 -10.83
CA LEU A 654 -8.11 -5.71 -9.51
C LEU A 654 -7.68 -4.25 -9.57
N GLY A 655 -8.59 -3.37 -9.23
CA GLY A 655 -8.35 -1.96 -9.05
C GLY A 655 -8.29 -1.56 -7.58
N LEU A 656 -7.69 -0.39 -7.33
CA LEU A 656 -7.81 0.40 -6.13
C LEU A 656 -8.30 1.78 -6.55
N ASN A 657 -9.45 2.20 -6.01
CA ASN A 657 -9.96 3.56 -6.11
C ASN A 657 -9.91 4.19 -4.72
N LEU A 658 -9.07 5.19 -4.55
CA LEU A 658 -8.94 5.97 -3.33
C LEU A 658 -9.41 7.39 -3.60
N ARG A 659 -10.28 7.92 -2.74
CA ARG A 659 -10.77 9.31 -2.78
C ARG A 659 -10.55 9.95 -1.43
N THR A 660 -10.16 11.21 -1.41
CA THR A 660 -9.91 11.95 -0.17
C THR A 660 -10.50 13.33 -0.30
N LEU A 661 -10.97 13.89 0.81
CA LEU A 661 -11.47 15.27 0.92
C LEU A 661 -12.61 15.62 -0.05
N ASP A 662 -13.49 14.68 -0.38
CA ASP A 662 -14.73 14.98 -1.11
C ASP A 662 -15.69 15.70 -0.17
N GLY A 663 -16.26 16.84 -0.56
CA GLY A 663 -17.10 17.62 0.35
C GLY A 663 -18.39 18.13 -0.29
N ARG A 664 -19.42 18.25 0.55
CA ARG A 664 -20.72 18.84 0.19
C ARG A 664 -21.22 19.71 1.34
N ILE A 665 -21.66 20.91 1.01
CA ILE A 665 -22.32 21.84 1.92
C ILE A 665 -23.75 22.00 1.42
N VAL A 666 -24.71 21.66 2.28
CA VAL A 666 -26.14 21.78 1.99
C VAL A 666 -26.81 22.70 3.00
N LEU A 667 -27.82 23.41 2.53
CA LEU A 667 -28.82 24.06 3.35
C LEU A 667 -29.95 23.04 3.53
N PHE A 668 -30.33 22.73 4.76
CA PHE A 668 -31.34 21.71 5.04
C PHE A 668 -32.52 22.29 5.81
N LEU A 669 -33.68 21.69 5.60
CA LEU A 669 -34.91 21.92 6.34
C LEU A 669 -35.43 20.56 6.79
N ASP A 670 -35.28 20.24 8.08
CA ASP A 670 -35.78 19.03 8.70
C ASP A 670 -37.11 19.32 9.41
N GLY A 671 -38.08 18.43 9.28
CA GLY A 671 -39.36 18.48 9.97
C GLY A 671 -39.60 17.25 10.83
N PHE A 672 -40.77 17.21 11.48
CA PHE A 672 -41.16 16.11 12.37
C PHE A 672 -41.12 14.70 11.73
N TRP A 673 -41.28 14.60 10.41
CA TRP A 673 -41.29 13.33 9.66
C TRP A 673 -39.98 13.05 8.92
N GLY A 674 -38.92 13.81 9.21
CA GLY A 674 -37.61 13.71 8.55
C GLY A 674 -37.33 14.91 7.64
N ASN A 675 -36.43 14.68 6.68
CA ASN A 675 -35.88 15.73 5.83
C ASN A 675 -36.95 16.26 4.85
N ILE A 676 -37.28 17.55 4.93
CA ILE A 676 -38.29 18.21 4.08
C ILE A 676 -37.65 18.67 2.77
N ALA A 677 -36.47 19.31 2.85
CA ALA A 677 -35.75 19.80 1.69
C ALA A 677 -34.25 19.95 1.98
N GLU A 678 -33.41 19.54 1.03
CA GLU A 678 -31.98 19.85 1.01
C GLU A 678 -31.64 20.63 -0.27
N PHE A 679 -30.93 21.73 -0.12
CA PHE A 679 -30.42 22.54 -1.22
C PHE A 679 -28.89 22.55 -1.17
N GLU A 680 -28.25 22.10 -2.23
CA GLU A 680 -26.79 22.10 -2.31
C GLU A 680 -26.25 23.52 -2.53
N LEU A 681 -25.43 23.99 -1.59
CA LEU A 681 -24.76 25.29 -1.68
C LEU A 681 -23.43 25.18 -2.42
N ALA A 682 -22.68 24.11 -2.15
CA ALA A 682 -21.42 23.83 -2.80
C ALA A 682 -21.09 22.34 -2.68
N SER A 683 -20.48 21.79 -3.72
CA SER A 683 -19.77 20.51 -3.67
C SER A 683 -18.39 20.66 -4.26
N PHE A 684 -17.46 19.86 -3.76
CA PHE A 684 -16.10 19.78 -4.29
C PHE A 684 -15.64 18.33 -4.25
N THR A 685 -14.93 17.93 -5.29
CA THR A 685 -14.28 16.62 -5.38
C THR A 685 -12.83 16.79 -4.95
N GLY A 686 -12.39 16.02 -3.99
CA GLY A 686 -11.01 16.02 -3.56
C GLY A 686 -10.16 15.06 -4.39
N PRO A 687 -8.88 14.88 -4.03
CA PRO A 687 -7.96 14.05 -4.79
C PRO A 687 -8.44 12.60 -4.90
N GLN A 688 -8.48 12.11 -6.13
CA GLN A 688 -8.70 10.70 -6.44
C GLN A 688 -7.37 10.05 -6.88
N PHE A 689 -7.14 8.82 -6.43
CA PHE A 689 -6.07 7.95 -6.86
C PHE A 689 -6.70 6.63 -7.32
N ASN A 690 -6.59 6.35 -8.62
CA ASN A 690 -6.99 5.06 -9.16
C ASN A 690 -5.74 4.35 -9.67
N THR A 691 -5.55 3.10 -9.25
CA THR A 691 -4.53 2.23 -9.82
C THR A 691 -5.12 0.86 -10.08
N THR A 692 -4.60 0.19 -11.10
CA THR A 692 -4.93 -1.19 -11.39
C THR A 692 -3.75 -2.04 -10.95
N PHE A 693 -3.94 -2.88 -9.94
CA PHE A 693 -2.88 -3.75 -9.45
C PHE A 693 -2.54 -4.82 -10.48
N PHE A 694 -3.57 -5.39 -11.13
CA PHE A 694 -3.40 -6.25 -12.29
C PHE A 694 -4.65 -6.19 -13.16
N ASN A 695 -4.46 -6.45 -14.46
CA ASN A 695 -5.54 -6.64 -15.43
C ASN A 695 -5.04 -7.64 -16.47
N GLU A 696 -5.40 -8.89 -16.26
CA GLU A 696 -4.91 -10.02 -17.03
C GLU A 696 -6.06 -10.67 -17.78
N SER A 697 -5.77 -11.11 -19.01
CA SER A 697 -6.72 -11.86 -19.82
C SER A 697 -5.98 -12.90 -20.63
N TYR A 698 -6.38 -14.15 -20.46
CA TYR A 698 -5.83 -15.29 -21.16
C TYR A 698 -6.93 -15.97 -21.96
N VAL A 699 -6.66 -16.24 -23.23
CA VAL A 699 -7.52 -17.04 -24.08
C VAL A 699 -6.73 -18.26 -24.52
N VAL A 700 -7.23 -19.44 -24.19
CA VAL A 700 -6.52 -20.70 -24.43
C VAL A 700 -7.42 -21.74 -25.10
N PRO A 701 -6.94 -22.45 -26.13
CA PRO A 701 -7.66 -23.59 -26.68
C PRO A 701 -7.62 -24.76 -25.70
N VAL A 702 -8.78 -25.31 -25.35
CA VAL A 702 -8.95 -26.43 -24.41
C VAL A 702 -9.12 -27.75 -25.15
N ALA A 703 -9.85 -27.73 -26.26
CA ALA A 703 -10.06 -28.90 -27.12
C ALA A 703 -10.27 -28.47 -28.58
N SER A 704 -9.95 -29.36 -29.53
CA SER A 704 -10.38 -29.23 -30.93
C SER A 704 -11.54 -30.18 -31.17
N LEU A 705 -12.64 -29.70 -31.73
CA LEU A 705 -13.72 -30.55 -32.22
C LEU A 705 -13.34 -30.99 -33.64
N ASN A 706 -12.85 -32.22 -33.76
CA ASN A 706 -12.72 -32.90 -35.06
C ASN A 706 -13.95 -33.73 -35.35
#